data_AF-A0A8J5BND6-F1
#
_entry.id   AF-A0A8J5BND6-F1
#
_cell.length_a   1.000
_cell.length_b   1.000
_cell.length_c   1.000
_cell.angle_alpha   90.00
_cell.angle_beta   90.00
_cell.angle_gamma   90.00
#
_symmetry.space_group_name_H-M   'P 1'
#
loop_
_entity.id
_entity.type
_entity.pdbx_description
1 polymer ?
#
loop_
_entity_poly.entity_id
_entity_poly.type
_entity_poly.pdbx_seq_one_letter_code
_entity_poly.pdbx_strand_id
1 'polypeptide(L)'
;MSTRDKSIWEAIEAGTFKQARALIAKAQKKAPKNTYYAALTALVSFLSGNKEEALKKAEDLLATDPSDQRTVMLLSNVFTRLERPDRLLPLFEGYAKKNPAATTLETWLWAMVDSGNTYGQQRAAMALSKVEKSRRSTNWAVYSGLVALEDGSIPDKERAIISMLSTRMCEQQRPFISAEEVYVYVKLLWAQGKKSEAIETLQKDAFFWNNLELTIMLREYLKESEQWSALFDHSKKVVVDQDLDDWAHWKTLIEGGLKSERSEEVKEVIEKNKKTRNSLLAAVELAHQQKQDISTAVQNYFAMMGSKLCAYDDLKDYVENSDIESVLKMIGPTEDTKISTLKEAIIRVNVEKLKYLVSKDKTDTASFVDKQISLYQQTEFLLAKKDPKEYHVGDDFLLIATCSLLEEYAKSHDLSNVTKAIILLEHAVSRDQHQFYVRLWLTRLYLILGLFPSAESHYLSLSVKTIQHDVCAHFLLSRVSTLFPLSSKLVSKALTLYPENDHESPMLIKHAYNHSTFSKIGGFVEFKKRLDFSQTRALLVLEQLRMSEYARQPIGAKPQPTQTLMDQRDDKIMWSVNKTTDKSYGDRITVGPKQGETWTKAYTLNWQIQQKLGIAEFGTLLEELTQVLGEASDLTEAEKWQLNVTLLCAELARDKLNAERFTKLKEQLTNHPVLNLETCDWSYVHTAFTVVEATTSVKRFLTGVRANRLKCDKAGLDSTYKQVGAVLDHVKKNAGEVKNLRTKAREQDIELLGDWALNKVKMAPERFEDVIEGVHSSRDKVMTGVRAGC
;
A
#
# COMPACT_ATOMS: atom_id res chain seq x y z
N MET A 1 28.44 -28.62 16.15
CA MET A 1 28.93 -28.85 14.77
C MET A 1 30.31 -29.50 14.83
N SER A 2 30.56 -30.53 14.01
CA SER A 2 31.89 -31.15 13.92
C SER A 2 32.88 -30.23 13.17
N THR A 3 34.19 -30.42 13.35
CA THR A 3 35.23 -29.68 12.61
C THR A 3 35.07 -29.82 11.09
N ARG A 4 34.53 -30.95 10.63
CA ARG A 4 34.22 -31.20 9.22
C ARG A 4 33.06 -30.36 8.72
N ASP A 5 32.00 -30.25 9.53
CA ASP A 5 30.84 -29.43 9.17
C ASP A 5 31.24 -27.95 9.09
N LYS A 6 32.10 -27.48 10.00
CA LYS A 6 32.64 -26.11 9.98
C LYS A 6 33.36 -25.81 8.65
N SER A 7 34.30 -26.66 8.22
CA SER A 7 35.01 -26.43 6.96
C SER A 7 34.10 -26.48 5.71
N ILE A 8 32.99 -27.22 5.75
CA ILE A 8 32.00 -27.19 4.67
C ILE A 8 31.26 -25.85 4.68
N TRP A 9 30.79 -25.39 5.83
CA TRP A 9 30.08 -24.10 5.94
C TRP A 9 30.99 -22.91 5.64
N GLU A 10 32.25 -22.91 6.08
CA GLU A 10 33.25 -21.89 5.72
C GLU A 10 33.41 -21.79 4.19
N ALA A 11 33.46 -22.92 3.47
CA ALA A 11 33.52 -22.92 2.01
C ALA A 11 32.22 -22.44 1.35
N ILE A 12 31.06 -22.71 1.96
CA ILE A 12 29.76 -22.21 1.48
C ILE A 12 29.67 -20.70 1.68
N GLU A 13 30.04 -20.20 2.85
CA GLU A 13 30.04 -18.78 3.21
C GLU A 13 31.07 -17.98 2.38
N ALA A 14 32.22 -18.58 2.07
CA ALA A 14 33.22 -18.01 1.16
C ALA A 14 32.80 -18.05 -0.32
N GLY A 15 31.66 -18.66 -0.67
CA GLY A 15 31.19 -18.79 -2.06
C GLY A 15 32.02 -19.76 -2.91
N THR A 16 32.92 -20.55 -2.32
CA THR A 16 33.78 -21.51 -3.05
C THR A 16 33.04 -22.83 -3.28
N PHE A 17 31.93 -22.79 -4.03
CA PHE A 17 31.02 -23.94 -4.17
C PHE A 17 31.66 -25.22 -4.75
N LYS A 18 32.70 -25.09 -5.60
CA LYS A 18 33.46 -26.26 -6.08
C LYS A 18 34.19 -26.97 -4.93
N GLN A 19 34.81 -26.21 -4.04
CA GLN A 19 35.48 -26.73 -2.85
C GLN A 19 34.47 -27.31 -1.87
N ALA A 20 33.35 -26.62 -1.63
CA ALA A 20 32.26 -27.13 -0.81
C ALA A 20 31.73 -28.48 -1.32
N ARG A 21 31.49 -28.63 -2.63
CA ARG A 21 31.09 -29.90 -3.26
C ARG A 21 32.11 -31.01 -3.03
N ALA A 22 33.41 -30.72 -3.18
CA ALA A 22 34.47 -31.70 -2.95
C ALA A 22 34.52 -32.17 -1.47
N LEU A 23 34.37 -31.23 -0.52
CA LEU A 23 34.33 -31.54 0.91
C LEU A 23 33.08 -32.36 1.28
N ILE A 24 31.92 -32.01 0.73
CA ILE A 24 30.66 -32.75 0.93
C ILE A 24 30.78 -34.17 0.35
N ALA A 25 31.31 -34.34 -0.85
CA ALA A 25 31.52 -35.66 -1.46
C ALA A 25 32.48 -36.52 -0.62
N LYS A 26 33.55 -35.94 -0.06
CA LYS A 26 34.47 -36.62 0.87
C LYS A 26 33.75 -37.03 2.16
N ALA A 27 32.83 -36.20 2.66
CA ALA A 27 32.05 -36.50 3.85
C ALA A 27 31.02 -37.60 3.61
N GLN A 28 30.32 -37.60 2.45
CA GLN A 28 29.38 -38.63 2.03
C GLN A 28 30.08 -39.99 1.86
N LYS A 29 31.27 -40.04 1.26
CA LYS A 29 32.05 -41.29 1.17
C LYS A 29 32.38 -41.88 2.54
N LYS A 30 32.63 -41.04 3.55
CA LYS A 30 32.92 -41.48 4.92
C LYS A 30 31.68 -41.86 5.73
N ALA A 31 30.51 -41.31 5.38
CA ALA A 31 29.25 -41.52 6.09
C ALA A 31 28.08 -41.62 5.10
N PRO A 32 27.99 -42.69 4.28
CA PRO A 32 27.04 -42.77 3.17
C PRO A 32 25.57 -42.83 3.60
N LYS A 33 25.29 -43.29 4.83
CA LYS A 33 23.92 -43.32 5.40
C LYS A 33 23.47 -41.96 5.98
N ASN A 34 24.34 -40.96 6.04
CA ASN A 34 24.01 -39.67 6.61
C ASN A 34 23.38 -38.74 5.56
N THR A 35 22.05 -38.61 5.62
CA THR A 35 21.24 -37.81 4.71
C THR A 35 21.54 -36.30 4.77
N TYR A 36 22.14 -35.81 5.86
CA TYR A 36 22.48 -34.39 6.03
C TYR A 36 23.41 -33.88 4.92
N TYR A 37 24.41 -34.68 4.52
CA TYR A 37 25.34 -34.27 3.46
C TYR A 37 24.69 -34.29 2.06
N ALA A 38 23.67 -35.12 1.85
CA ALA A 38 22.87 -35.08 0.64
C ALA A 38 22.02 -33.79 0.59
N ALA A 39 21.42 -33.38 1.71
CA ALA A 39 20.72 -32.10 1.82
C ALA A 39 21.67 -30.90 1.60
N LEU A 40 22.90 -30.94 2.13
CA LEU A 40 23.94 -29.94 1.84
C LEU A 40 24.31 -29.89 0.35
N THR A 41 24.29 -31.04 -0.33
CA THR A 41 24.52 -31.10 -1.78
C THR A 41 23.41 -30.36 -2.53
N ALA A 42 22.15 -30.53 -2.13
CA ALA A 42 21.02 -29.80 -2.72
C ALA A 42 21.15 -28.29 -2.48
N LEU A 43 21.51 -27.86 -1.25
CA LEU A 43 21.75 -26.45 -0.94
C LEU A 43 22.87 -25.85 -1.79
N VAL A 44 24.01 -26.53 -1.90
CA VAL A 44 25.13 -26.04 -2.72
C VAL A 44 24.78 -26.01 -4.20
N SER A 45 24.01 -26.98 -4.72
CA SER A 45 23.46 -26.93 -6.08
C SER A 45 22.61 -25.68 -6.29
N PHE A 46 21.74 -25.33 -5.34
CA PHE A 46 20.94 -24.11 -5.39
C PHE A 46 21.82 -22.85 -5.39
N LEU A 47 22.75 -22.73 -4.43
CA LEU A 47 23.64 -21.57 -4.30
C LEU A 47 24.57 -21.41 -5.51
N SER A 48 24.87 -22.51 -6.22
CA SER A 48 25.63 -22.47 -7.49
C SER A 48 24.81 -22.03 -8.69
N GLY A 49 23.50 -21.77 -8.54
CA GLY A 49 22.57 -21.40 -9.62
C GLY A 49 21.83 -22.56 -10.29
N ASN A 50 22.12 -23.82 -9.94
CA ASN A 50 21.50 -25.01 -10.55
C ASN A 50 20.19 -25.37 -9.83
N LYS A 51 19.12 -24.59 -10.03
CA LYS A 51 17.84 -24.79 -9.34
C LYS A 51 17.18 -26.15 -9.64
N GLU A 52 17.19 -26.61 -10.89
CA GLU A 52 16.59 -27.89 -11.28
C GLU A 52 17.29 -29.08 -10.62
N GLU A 53 18.63 -29.06 -10.63
CA GLU A 53 19.44 -30.08 -9.96
C GLU A 53 19.20 -30.09 -8.45
N ALA A 54 19.10 -28.90 -7.84
CA ALA A 54 18.80 -28.75 -6.42
C ALA A 54 17.41 -29.28 -6.07
N LEU A 55 16.39 -28.95 -6.87
CA LEU A 55 15.02 -29.43 -6.69
C LEU A 55 14.95 -30.95 -6.82
N LYS A 56 15.54 -31.52 -7.88
CA LYS A 56 15.59 -32.98 -8.06
C LYS A 56 16.20 -33.68 -6.85
N LYS A 57 17.37 -33.22 -6.39
CA LYS A 57 18.03 -33.80 -5.21
C LYS A 57 17.21 -33.65 -3.93
N ALA A 58 16.51 -32.53 -3.76
CA ALA A 58 15.66 -32.30 -2.60
C ALA A 58 14.43 -33.22 -2.61
N GLU A 59 13.78 -33.40 -3.77
CA GLU A 59 12.66 -34.32 -3.97
C GLU A 59 13.08 -35.78 -3.78
N ASP A 60 14.22 -36.19 -4.34
CA ASP A 60 14.80 -37.52 -4.15
C ASP A 60 15.01 -37.81 -2.66
N LEU A 61 15.49 -36.81 -1.90
CA LEU A 61 15.71 -36.96 -0.46
C LEU A 61 14.40 -36.96 0.34
N LEU A 62 13.42 -36.13 -0.05
CA LEU A 62 12.09 -36.13 0.54
C LEU A 62 11.41 -37.51 0.44
N ALA A 63 11.53 -38.16 -0.71
CA ALA A 63 10.97 -39.50 -0.96
C ALA A 63 11.55 -40.60 -0.03
N THR A 64 12.70 -40.35 0.61
CA THR A 64 13.29 -41.30 1.58
C THR A 64 12.74 -41.15 3.01
N ASP A 65 11.85 -40.17 3.24
CA ASP A 65 11.32 -39.80 4.56
C ASP A 65 12.44 -39.58 5.60
N PRO A 66 13.23 -38.50 5.48
CA PRO A 66 14.38 -38.29 6.34
C PRO A 66 13.99 -38.21 7.82
N SER A 67 14.66 -38.99 8.66
CA SER A 67 14.38 -39.08 10.11
C SER A 67 15.32 -38.23 10.99
N ASP A 68 16.33 -37.60 10.41
CA ASP A 68 17.29 -36.73 11.12
C ASP A 68 16.84 -35.26 11.06
N GLN A 69 16.76 -34.61 12.22
CA GLN A 69 16.29 -33.23 12.35
C GLN A 69 17.11 -32.25 11.51
N ARG A 70 18.44 -32.39 11.45
CA ARG A 70 19.30 -31.48 10.70
C ARG A 70 19.04 -31.56 9.20
N THR A 71 18.79 -32.76 8.70
CA THR A 71 18.40 -33.00 7.32
C THR A 71 17.05 -32.34 7.01
N VAL A 72 16.06 -32.52 7.88
CA VAL A 72 14.71 -31.94 7.71
C VAL A 72 14.76 -30.41 7.72
N MET A 73 15.46 -29.79 8.67
CA MET A 73 15.62 -28.33 8.71
C MET A 73 16.33 -27.79 7.47
N LEU A 74 17.37 -28.49 7.01
CA LEU A 74 18.13 -28.08 5.83
C LEU A 74 17.30 -28.23 4.55
N LEU A 75 16.54 -29.32 4.40
CA LEU A 75 15.60 -29.50 3.28
C LEU A 75 14.49 -28.46 3.31
N SER A 76 13.95 -28.13 4.48
CA SER A 76 12.97 -27.06 4.62
C SER A 76 13.51 -25.73 4.10
N ASN A 77 14.74 -25.35 4.47
CA ASN A 77 15.41 -24.16 3.95
C ASN A 77 15.59 -24.23 2.42
N VAL A 78 16.01 -25.39 1.89
CA VAL A 78 16.19 -25.59 0.44
C VAL A 78 14.87 -25.45 -0.30
N PHE A 79 13.77 -26.07 0.17
CA PHE A 79 12.46 -25.96 -0.46
C PHE A 79 11.91 -24.52 -0.41
N THR A 80 12.08 -23.81 0.70
CA THR A 80 11.71 -22.39 0.81
C THR A 80 12.48 -21.55 -0.21
N ARG A 81 13.81 -21.73 -0.33
CA ARG A 81 14.64 -21.04 -1.32
C ARG A 81 14.30 -21.38 -2.78
N LEU A 82 13.78 -22.58 -3.01
CA LEU A 82 13.30 -23.05 -4.31
C LEU A 82 11.87 -22.58 -4.62
N GLU A 83 11.24 -21.78 -3.75
CA GLU A 83 9.85 -21.32 -3.90
C GLU A 83 8.86 -22.51 -3.97
N ARG A 84 9.14 -23.58 -3.21
CA ARG A 84 8.32 -24.80 -3.10
C ARG A 84 7.83 -25.05 -1.67
N PRO A 85 7.08 -24.11 -1.05
CA PRO A 85 6.56 -24.28 0.31
C PRO A 85 5.56 -25.44 0.41
N ASP A 86 4.96 -25.88 -0.71
CA ASP A 86 4.08 -27.04 -0.80
C ASP A 86 4.74 -28.35 -0.32
N ARG A 87 6.07 -28.42 -0.35
CA ARG A 87 6.84 -29.60 0.10
C ARG A 87 7.13 -29.63 1.59
N LEU A 88 6.88 -28.53 2.31
CA LEU A 88 7.16 -28.48 3.75
C LEU A 88 6.22 -29.39 4.54
N LEU A 89 4.92 -29.38 4.22
CA LEU A 89 3.95 -30.22 4.92
C LEU A 89 4.28 -31.72 4.85
N PRO A 90 4.49 -32.34 3.67
CA PRO A 90 4.84 -33.76 3.60
C PRO A 90 6.18 -34.08 4.25
N LEU A 91 7.18 -33.17 4.15
CA LEU A 91 8.48 -33.33 4.78
C LEU A 91 8.36 -33.48 6.31
N PHE A 92 7.61 -32.58 6.94
CA PHE A 92 7.45 -32.58 8.38
C PHE A 92 6.47 -33.66 8.86
N GLU A 93 5.41 -33.97 8.12
CA GLU A 93 4.53 -35.10 8.44
C GLU A 93 5.29 -36.44 8.43
N GLY A 94 6.16 -36.67 7.44
CA GLY A 94 7.01 -37.87 7.38
C GLY A 94 7.99 -37.94 8.55
N TYR A 95 8.63 -36.82 8.90
CA TYR A 95 9.53 -36.72 10.05
C TYR A 95 8.83 -36.97 11.39
N ALA A 96 7.66 -36.36 11.60
CA ALA A 96 6.86 -36.49 12.81
C ALA A 96 6.30 -37.90 13.01
N LYS A 97 5.92 -38.61 11.92
CA LYS A 97 5.50 -40.02 11.99
C LYS A 97 6.60 -40.93 12.54
N LYS A 98 7.86 -40.69 12.16
CA LYS A 98 9.01 -41.46 12.65
C LYS A 98 9.47 -41.02 14.04
N ASN A 99 9.21 -39.77 14.42
CA ASN A 99 9.66 -39.17 15.69
C ASN A 99 8.52 -38.40 16.39
N PRO A 100 7.51 -39.06 16.98
CA PRO A 100 6.31 -38.43 17.52
C PRO A 100 6.52 -37.76 18.90
N ALA A 101 7.65 -37.08 19.10
CA ALA A 101 7.95 -36.35 20.33
C ALA A 101 7.34 -34.94 20.31
N ALA A 102 6.92 -34.42 21.47
CA ALA A 102 6.35 -33.07 21.59
C ALA A 102 7.29 -31.99 20.99
N THR A 103 8.59 -32.06 21.28
CA THR A 103 9.61 -31.14 20.72
C THR A 103 9.68 -31.18 19.19
N THR A 104 9.49 -32.36 18.59
CA THR A 104 9.45 -32.53 17.13
C THR A 104 8.19 -31.88 16.54
N LEU A 105 7.04 -32.06 17.19
CA LEU A 105 5.76 -31.53 16.74
C LEU A 105 5.69 -30.00 16.90
N GLU A 106 6.30 -29.44 17.95
CA GLU A 106 6.50 -27.99 18.07
C GLU A 106 7.42 -27.45 16.97
N THR A 107 8.53 -28.14 16.68
CA THR A 107 9.43 -27.75 15.58
C THR A 107 8.68 -27.74 14.24
N TRP A 108 7.81 -28.72 14.01
CA TRP A 108 6.93 -28.75 12.85
C TRP A 108 5.97 -27.55 12.83
N LEU A 109 5.27 -27.28 13.94
CA LEU A 109 4.37 -26.13 14.05
C LEU A 109 5.08 -24.83 13.71
N TRP A 110 6.27 -24.59 14.27
CA TRP A 110 7.04 -23.37 14.02
C TRP A 110 7.51 -23.22 12.58
N ALA A 111 7.89 -24.32 11.92
CA ALA A 111 8.21 -24.27 10.49
C ALA A 111 6.98 -23.96 9.62
N MET A 112 5.78 -24.40 10.03
CA MET A 112 4.53 -24.05 9.35
C MET A 112 4.14 -22.58 9.59
N VAL A 113 4.44 -22.03 10.77
CA VAL A 113 4.29 -20.59 11.04
C VAL A 113 5.26 -19.77 10.18
N ASP A 114 6.54 -20.15 10.12
CA ASP A 114 7.56 -19.44 9.32
C ASP A 114 7.26 -19.43 7.82
N SER A 115 6.60 -20.48 7.32
CA SER A 115 6.20 -20.59 5.92
C SER A 115 4.79 -20.04 5.62
N GLY A 116 4.06 -19.55 6.62
CA GLY A 116 2.69 -19.07 6.45
C GLY A 116 1.67 -20.16 6.15
N ASN A 117 2.00 -21.45 6.34
CA ASN A 117 1.13 -22.57 6.03
C ASN A 117 0.15 -22.85 7.18
N THR A 118 -1.00 -22.17 7.20
CA THR A 118 -2.02 -22.27 8.26
C THR A 118 -2.62 -23.68 8.38
N TYR A 119 -2.82 -24.39 7.26
CA TYR A 119 -3.26 -25.80 7.30
C TYR A 119 -2.21 -26.69 7.97
N GLY A 120 -0.94 -26.50 7.62
CA GLY A 120 0.17 -27.20 8.26
C GLY A 120 0.29 -26.91 9.75
N GLN A 121 -0.01 -25.66 10.18
CA GLN A 121 -0.07 -25.32 11.60
C GLN A 121 -1.16 -26.13 12.32
N GLN A 122 -2.36 -26.24 11.72
CA GLN A 122 -3.45 -27.05 12.24
C GLN A 122 -3.05 -28.52 12.42
N ARG A 123 -2.39 -29.10 11.41
CA ARG A 123 -1.94 -30.50 11.42
C ARG A 123 -0.92 -30.75 12.51
N ALA A 124 0.08 -29.87 12.63
CA ALA A 124 1.13 -29.97 13.64
C ALA A 124 0.57 -29.83 15.06
N ALA A 125 -0.26 -28.81 15.30
CA ALA A 125 -0.85 -28.55 16.60
C ALA A 125 -1.83 -29.68 17.03
N MET A 126 -2.59 -30.24 16.09
CA MET A 126 -3.46 -31.40 16.33
C MET A 126 -2.65 -32.66 16.67
N ALA A 127 -1.48 -32.86 16.06
CA ALA A 127 -0.60 -33.96 16.44
C ALA A 127 -0.01 -33.74 17.85
N LEU A 128 0.41 -32.52 18.16
CA LEU A 128 0.95 -32.15 19.46
C LEU A 128 -0.06 -32.37 20.59
N SER A 129 -1.31 -31.94 20.41
CA SER A 129 -2.37 -32.09 21.42
C SER A 129 -2.66 -33.56 21.77
N LYS A 130 -2.53 -34.48 20.80
CA LYS A 130 -2.70 -35.93 21.04
C LYS A 130 -1.59 -36.53 21.90
N VAL A 131 -0.37 -36.01 21.78
CA VAL A 131 0.80 -36.49 22.50
C VAL A 131 0.88 -35.86 23.89
N GLU A 132 0.80 -34.53 23.98
CA GLU A 132 1.00 -33.78 25.23
C GLU A 132 -0.25 -33.77 26.10
N LYS A 133 -1.46 -33.71 25.50
CA LYS A 133 -2.76 -33.68 26.18
C LYS A 133 -2.89 -32.58 27.24
N SER A 134 -2.15 -31.48 27.08
CA SER A 134 -2.24 -30.29 27.93
C SER A 134 -3.33 -29.34 27.45
N ARG A 135 -3.83 -28.48 28.34
CA ARG A 135 -4.74 -27.38 27.95
C ARG A 135 -4.11 -26.47 26.89
N ARG A 136 -2.82 -26.15 27.06
CA ARG A 136 -2.04 -25.35 26.09
C ARG A 136 -2.03 -25.97 24.70
N SER A 137 -1.61 -27.23 24.57
CA SER A 137 -1.55 -27.92 23.28
C SER A 137 -2.93 -28.11 22.65
N THR A 138 -3.97 -28.34 23.48
CA THR A 138 -5.37 -28.37 23.02
C THR A 138 -5.79 -27.02 22.45
N ASN A 139 -5.54 -25.92 23.17
CA ASN A 139 -5.88 -24.57 22.72
C ASN A 139 -5.13 -24.21 21.42
N TRP A 140 -3.87 -24.61 21.28
CA TRP A 140 -3.12 -24.44 20.02
C TRP A 140 -3.78 -25.18 18.86
N ALA A 141 -4.24 -26.42 19.08
CA ALA A 141 -4.91 -27.22 18.05
C ALA A 141 -6.27 -26.61 17.65
N VAL A 142 -7.07 -26.17 18.63
CA VAL A 142 -8.36 -25.52 18.40
C VAL A 142 -8.14 -24.23 17.60
N TYR A 143 -7.21 -23.40 18.04
CA TYR A 143 -7.02 -22.08 17.49
C TYR A 143 -6.36 -22.09 16.10
N SER A 144 -5.33 -22.93 15.88
CA SER A 144 -4.80 -23.17 14.53
C SER A 144 -5.86 -23.72 13.58
N GLY A 145 -6.80 -24.53 14.10
CA GLY A 145 -8.00 -24.94 13.37
C GLY A 145 -8.89 -23.76 12.97
N LEU A 146 -9.18 -22.84 13.89
CA LEU A 146 -9.95 -21.62 13.59
C LEU A 146 -9.26 -20.77 12.51
N VAL A 147 -7.97 -20.48 12.67
CA VAL A 147 -7.21 -19.67 11.69
C VAL A 147 -7.17 -20.33 10.32
N ALA A 148 -6.95 -21.64 10.25
CA ALA A 148 -6.94 -22.35 8.97
C ALA A 148 -8.34 -22.41 8.31
N LEU A 149 -9.42 -22.35 9.10
CA LEU A 149 -10.78 -22.21 8.59
C LEU A 149 -11.01 -20.80 8.02
N GLU A 150 -10.61 -19.76 8.75
CA GLU A 150 -10.76 -18.35 8.35
C GLU A 150 -9.90 -18.01 7.12
N ASP A 151 -8.66 -18.50 7.05
CA ASP A 151 -7.75 -18.31 5.91
C ASP A 151 -8.18 -19.12 4.67
N GLY A 152 -9.06 -20.12 4.84
CA GLY A 152 -9.56 -20.96 3.76
C GLY A 152 -8.55 -21.99 3.23
N SER A 153 -7.48 -22.26 3.97
CA SER A 153 -6.42 -23.20 3.55
C SER A 153 -6.77 -24.67 3.73
N ILE A 154 -7.83 -24.97 4.49
CA ILE A 154 -8.32 -26.33 4.71
C ILE A 154 -9.05 -26.85 3.46
N PRO A 155 -8.74 -28.08 3.00
CA PRO A 155 -9.50 -28.76 1.94
C PRO A 155 -11.00 -28.84 2.24
N ASP A 156 -11.87 -28.59 1.26
CA ASP A 156 -13.33 -28.51 1.46
C ASP A 156 -13.93 -29.75 2.15
N LYS A 157 -13.41 -30.93 1.84
CA LYS A 157 -13.85 -32.22 2.42
C LYS A 157 -13.55 -32.34 3.92
N GLU A 158 -12.57 -31.60 4.43
CA GLU A 158 -12.14 -31.63 5.83
C GLU A 158 -12.68 -30.44 6.64
N ARG A 159 -13.19 -29.39 6.00
CA ARG A 159 -13.62 -28.14 6.64
C ARG A 159 -14.64 -28.37 7.76
N ALA A 160 -15.70 -29.12 7.47
CA ALA A 160 -16.74 -29.44 8.45
C ALA A 160 -16.18 -30.29 9.61
N ILE A 161 -15.30 -31.24 9.31
CA ILE A 161 -14.71 -32.14 10.31
C ILE A 161 -13.81 -31.37 11.27
N ILE A 162 -12.93 -30.51 10.74
CA ILE A 162 -12.02 -29.69 11.56
C ILE A 162 -12.82 -28.71 12.41
N SER A 163 -13.84 -28.05 11.85
CA SER A 163 -14.70 -27.15 12.61
C SER A 163 -15.39 -27.84 13.79
N MET A 164 -16.03 -29.00 13.55
CA MET A 164 -16.69 -29.77 14.60
C MET A 164 -15.71 -30.27 15.66
N LEU A 165 -14.53 -30.75 15.23
CA LEU A 165 -13.50 -31.26 16.13
C LEU A 165 -12.95 -30.14 17.03
N SER A 166 -12.60 -28.98 16.46
CA SER A 166 -12.11 -27.82 17.21
C SER A 166 -13.14 -27.36 18.25
N THR A 167 -14.42 -27.34 17.89
CA THR A 167 -15.50 -26.95 18.81
C THR A 167 -15.61 -27.92 19.98
N ARG A 168 -15.65 -29.22 19.68
CA ARG A 168 -15.71 -30.27 20.71
C ARG A 168 -14.50 -30.24 21.65
N MET A 169 -13.31 -30.05 21.10
CA MET A 169 -12.07 -29.92 21.89
C MET A 169 -12.13 -28.70 22.81
N CYS A 170 -12.73 -27.59 22.35
CA CYS A 170 -12.94 -26.40 23.16
C CYS A 170 -13.98 -26.64 24.27
N GLU A 171 -15.11 -27.31 23.98
CA GLU A 171 -16.13 -27.68 24.99
C GLU A 171 -15.55 -28.54 26.12
N GLN A 172 -14.65 -29.47 25.78
CA GLN A 172 -13.97 -30.33 26.75
C GLN A 172 -13.03 -29.56 27.69
N GLN A 173 -12.68 -28.32 27.38
CA GLN A 173 -11.87 -27.47 28.24
C GLN A 173 -12.70 -26.67 29.27
N ARG A 174 -14.03 -26.84 29.33
CA ARG A 174 -14.85 -26.15 30.33
C ARG A 174 -14.46 -26.53 31.78
N PRO A 175 -14.57 -25.59 32.75
CA PRO A 175 -14.94 -24.18 32.58
C PRO A 175 -13.86 -23.39 31.84
N PHE A 176 -14.28 -22.39 31.06
CA PHE A 176 -13.32 -21.47 30.44
C PHE A 176 -12.65 -20.61 31.50
N ILE A 177 -11.33 -20.44 31.39
CA ILE A 177 -10.52 -19.73 32.37
C ILE A 177 -10.04 -18.36 31.85
N SER A 178 -10.39 -18.01 30.61
CA SER A 178 -10.04 -16.74 30.00
C SER A 178 -11.06 -16.31 28.94
N ALA A 179 -11.13 -15.00 28.68
CA ALA A 179 -11.92 -14.43 27.59
C ALA A 179 -11.48 -14.93 26.20
N GLU A 180 -10.19 -15.29 26.05
CA GLU A 180 -9.63 -15.82 24.81
C GLU A 180 -10.24 -17.18 24.43
N GLU A 181 -10.48 -18.05 25.42
CA GLU A 181 -11.14 -19.34 25.16
C GLU A 181 -12.61 -19.14 24.75
N VAL A 182 -13.31 -18.18 25.38
CA VAL A 182 -14.67 -17.80 24.99
C VAL A 182 -14.70 -17.24 23.58
N TYR A 183 -13.78 -16.33 23.25
CA TYR A 183 -13.65 -15.74 21.92
C TYR A 183 -13.55 -16.83 20.83
N VAL A 184 -12.65 -17.80 21.04
CA VAL A 184 -12.42 -18.89 20.09
C VAL A 184 -13.64 -19.81 20.00
N TYR A 185 -14.24 -20.19 21.13
CA TYR A 185 -15.44 -21.03 21.16
C TYR A 185 -16.59 -20.39 20.38
N VAL A 186 -16.85 -19.11 20.66
CA VAL A 186 -17.93 -18.34 20.04
C VAL A 186 -17.72 -18.16 18.53
N LYS A 187 -16.49 -17.88 18.09
CA LYS A 187 -16.12 -17.84 16.66
C LYS A 187 -16.40 -19.16 15.95
N LEU A 188 -16.07 -20.29 16.58
CA LEU A 188 -16.34 -21.62 16.05
C LEU A 188 -17.84 -21.93 15.97
N LEU A 189 -18.62 -21.60 17.01
CA LEU A 189 -20.07 -21.73 16.99
C LEU A 189 -20.69 -20.90 15.85
N TRP A 190 -20.23 -19.66 15.70
CA TRP A 190 -20.68 -18.77 14.64
C TRP A 190 -20.40 -19.34 13.25
N ALA A 191 -19.18 -19.81 13.02
CA ALA A 191 -18.78 -20.44 11.76
C ALA A 191 -19.58 -21.72 11.43
N GLN A 192 -20.17 -22.39 12.42
CA GLN A 192 -21.05 -23.55 12.24
C GLN A 192 -22.52 -23.17 12.01
N GLY A 193 -22.86 -21.88 12.01
CA GLY A 193 -24.24 -21.42 11.95
C GLY A 193 -25.02 -21.58 13.25
N LYS A 194 -24.37 -21.94 14.37
CA LYS A 194 -24.98 -22.01 15.71
C LYS A 194 -25.09 -20.60 16.33
N LYS A 195 -25.71 -19.67 15.61
CA LYS A 195 -25.75 -18.24 15.94
C LYS A 195 -26.38 -17.95 17.31
N SER A 196 -27.49 -18.62 17.64
CA SER A 196 -28.18 -18.42 18.92
C SER A 196 -27.33 -18.81 20.13
N GLU A 197 -26.63 -19.94 20.04
CA GLU A 197 -25.75 -20.43 21.13
C GLU A 197 -24.53 -19.50 21.32
N ALA A 198 -23.97 -19.00 20.21
CA ALA A 198 -22.88 -18.04 20.22
C ALA A 198 -23.28 -16.73 20.95
N ILE A 199 -24.45 -16.19 20.61
CA ILE A 199 -24.99 -14.97 21.24
C ILE A 199 -25.31 -15.20 22.72
N GLU A 200 -25.95 -16.32 23.08
CA GLU A 200 -26.28 -16.62 24.48
C GLU A 200 -25.00 -16.73 25.32
N THR A 201 -23.95 -17.36 24.79
CA THR A 201 -22.64 -17.44 25.44
C THR A 201 -22.07 -16.04 25.67
N LEU A 202 -22.06 -15.19 24.64
CA LEU A 202 -21.57 -13.81 24.75
C LEU A 202 -22.38 -12.95 25.72
N GLN A 203 -23.71 -13.07 25.76
CA GLN A 203 -24.55 -12.30 26.67
C GLN A 203 -24.22 -12.58 28.15
N LYS A 204 -23.86 -13.83 28.47
CA LYS A 204 -23.39 -14.23 29.80
C LYS A 204 -21.95 -13.78 30.05
N ASP A 205 -21.07 -14.02 29.08
CA ASP A 205 -19.63 -13.97 29.31
C ASP A 205 -18.99 -12.60 29.00
N ALA A 206 -19.51 -11.81 28.05
CA ALA A 206 -18.88 -10.56 27.61
C ALA A 206 -18.72 -9.56 28.76
N PHE A 207 -19.77 -9.40 29.57
CA PHE A 207 -19.73 -8.53 30.75
C PHE A 207 -19.03 -9.17 31.94
N PHE A 208 -19.08 -10.51 32.07
CA PHE A 208 -18.37 -11.23 33.14
C PHE A 208 -16.85 -11.05 33.02
N TRP A 209 -16.30 -11.18 31.81
CA TRP A 209 -14.86 -11.03 31.57
C TRP A 209 -14.41 -9.57 31.47
N ASN A 210 -15.33 -8.62 31.36
CA ASN A 210 -15.05 -7.22 31.07
C ASN A 210 -14.07 -7.05 29.88
N ASN A 211 -14.31 -7.80 28.80
CA ASN A 211 -13.41 -7.87 27.66
C ASN A 211 -14.01 -7.14 26.45
N LEU A 212 -13.27 -6.17 25.91
CA LEU A 212 -13.73 -5.33 24.80
C LEU A 212 -14.02 -6.12 23.52
N GLU A 213 -13.22 -7.14 23.19
CA GLU A 213 -13.43 -7.94 21.97
C GLU A 213 -14.71 -8.76 22.05
N LEU A 214 -15.03 -9.34 23.21
CA LEU A 214 -16.30 -10.04 23.41
C LEU A 214 -17.50 -9.08 23.31
N THR A 215 -17.37 -7.86 23.86
CA THR A 215 -18.41 -6.81 23.78
C THR A 215 -18.65 -6.35 22.34
N ILE A 216 -17.57 -6.14 21.56
CA ILE A 216 -17.64 -5.81 20.14
C ILE A 216 -18.27 -6.96 19.35
N MET A 217 -17.84 -8.19 19.60
CA MET A 217 -18.37 -9.38 18.94
C MET A 217 -19.87 -9.55 19.20
N LEU A 218 -20.33 -9.32 20.44
CA LEU A 218 -21.75 -9.39 20.78
C LEU A 218 -22.56 -8.34 19.99
N ARG A 219 -22.08 -7.10 19.92
CA ARG A 219 -22.72 -6.04 19.12
C ARG A 219 -22.82 -6.44 17.65
N GLU A 220 -21.75 -6.94 17.06
CA GLU A 220 -21.71 -7.36 15.66
C GLU A 220 -22.65 -8.54 15.38
N TYR A 221 -22.66 -9.54 16.26
CA TYR A 221 -23.47 -10.74 16.10
C TYR A 221 -24.97 -10.48 16.31
N LEU A 222 -25.33 -9.60 17.26
CA LEU A 222 -26.71 -9.15 17.44
C LEU A 222 -27.20 -8.38 16.22
N LYS A 223 -26.35 -7.52 15.63
CA LYS A 223 -26.67 -6.78 14.41
C LYS A 223 -26.83 -7.70 13.20
N GLU A 224 -25.89 -8.62 12.96
CA GLU A 224 -25.96 -9.57 11.84
C GLU A 224 -27.12 -10.57 11.97
N SER A 225 -27.54 -10.90 13.20
CA SER A 225 -28.71 -11.74 13.46
C SER A 225 -30.02 -10.96 13.56
N GLU A 226 -30.00 -9.65 13.27
CA GLU A 226 -31.15 -8.76 13.32
C GLU A 226 -31.91 -8.77 14.66
N GLN A 227 -31.22 -9.03 15.77
CA GLN A 227 -31.80 -9.00 17.11
C GLN A 227 -31.83 -7.57 17.66
N TRP A 228 -32.66 -6.72 17.06
CA TRP A 228 -32.65 -5.26 17.26
C TRP A 228 -32.90 -4.82 18.71
N SER A 229 -33.85 -5.45 19.42
CA SER A 229 -34.09 -5.10 20.83
C SER A 229 -32.90 -5.45 21.72
N ALA A 230 -32.31 -6.63 21.54
CA ALA A 230 -31.13 -7.04 22.31
C ALA A 230 -29.90 -6.19 21.95
N LEU A 231 -29.77 -5.78 20.67
CA LEU A 231 -28.73 -4.84 20.23
C LEU A 231 -28.87 -3.48 20.91
N PHE A 232 -30.10 -2.97 21.03
CA PHE A 232 -30.39 -1.75 21.76
C PHE A 232 -30.01 -1.88 23.24
N ASP A 233 -30.46 -2.94 23.92
CA ASP A 233 -30.19 -3.15 25.34
C ASP A 233 -28.69 -3.30 25.62
N HIS A 234 -27.97 -4.05 24.78
CA HIS A 234 -26.52 -4.18 24.85
C HIS A 234 -25.81 -2.84 24.68
N SER A 235 -26.17 -2.09 23.64
CA SER A 235 -25.55 -0.79 23.35
C SER A 235 -25.86 0.24 24.45
N LYS A 236 -27.09 0.24 24.98
CA LYS A 236 -27.50 1.07 26.11
C LYS A 236 -26.70 0.73 27.36
N LYS A 237 -26.51 -0.54 27.66
CA LYS A 237 -25.70 -0.99 28.80
C LYS A 237 -24.25 -0.51 28.69
N VAL A 238 -23.65 -0.58 27.51
CA VAL A 238 -22.28 -0.08 27.29
C VAL A 238 -22.21 1.44 27.46
N VAL A 239 -23.11 2.19 26.81
CA VAL A 239 -23.08 3.67 26.80
C VAL A 239 -23.49 4.28 28.14
N VAL A 240 -24.49 3.69 28.80
CA VAL A 240 -25.10 4.24 30.03
C VAL A 240 -24.52 3.58 31.27
N ASP A 241 -24.60 2.25 31.38
CA ASP A 241 -24.26 1.55 32.62
C ASP A 241 -22.75 1.44 32.81
N GLN A 242 -21.98 1.27 31.73
CA GLN A 242 -20.51 1.26 31.77
C GLN A 242 -19.88 2.65 31.54
N ASP A 243 -20.67 3.68 31.25
CA ASP A 243 -20.22 5.06 30.94
C ASP A 243 -19.13 5.10 29.84
N LEU A 244 -19.23 4.19 28.85
CA LEU A 244 -18.30 4.11 27.71
C LEU A 244 -18.83 4.90 26.52
N ASP A 245 -18.26 6.07 26.28
CA ASP A 245 -18.65 6.98 25.20
C ASP A 245 -18.11 6.54 23.82
N ASP A 246 -18.56 5.38 23.33
CA ASP A 246 -18.15 4.78 22.06
C ASP A 246 -19.15 5.08 20.92
N TRP A 247 -18.69 5.69 19.84
CA TRP A 247 -19.54 6.08 18.71
C TRP A 247 -20.20 4.88 18.00
N ALA A 248 -19.51 3.73 17.93
CA ALA A 248 -20.09 2.57 17.28
C ALA A 248 -21.29 2.02 18.08
N HIS A 249 -21.23 2.03 19.42
CA HIS A 249 -22.38 1.69 20.26
C HIS A 249 -23.49 2.73 20.22
N TRP A 250 -23.18 4.04 20.13
CA TRP A 250 -24.21 5.06 19.90
C TRP A 250 -25.00 4.80 18.60
N LYS A 251 -24.30 4.50 17.50
CA LYS A 251 -24.94 4.16 16.22
C LYS A 251 -25.82 2.92 16.32
N THR A 252 -25.35 1.85 16.96
CA THR A 252 -26.16 0.63 17.11
C THR A 252 -27.28 0.78 18.14
N LEU A 253 -27.14 1.66 19.12
CA LEU A 253 -28.22 2.06 20.03
C LEU A 253 -29.33 2.74 19.25
N ILE A 254 -29.01 3.72 18.40
CA ILE A 254 -30.00 4.40 17.55
C ILE A 254 -30.63 3.39 16.58
N GLU A 255 -29.83 2.65 15.82
CA GLU A 255 -30.33 1.70 14.82
C GLU A 255 -31.21 0.60 15.46
N GLY A 256 -30.74 0.00 16.56
CA GLY A 256 -31.47 -1.03 17.29
C GLY A 256 -32.76 -0.51 17.90
N GLY A 257 -32.75 0.70 18.46
CA GLY A 257 -33.93 1.33 19.05
C GLY A 257 -34.98 1.71 18.00
N LEU A 258 -34.57 2.26 16.86
CA LEU A 258 -35.48 2.59 15.76
C LEU A 258 -36.12 1.34 15.16
N LYS A 259 -35.34 0.27 14.92
CA LYS A 259 -35.83 -0.99 14.34
C LYS A 259 -36.64 -1.86 15.32
N SER A 260 -36.58 -1.56 16.62
CA SER A 260 -37.38 -2.23 17.66
C SER A 260 -38.53 -1.37 18.21
N GLU A 261 -38.88 -0.27 17.52
CA GLU A 261 -39.96 0.65 17.91
C GLU A 261 -39.75 1.35 19.27
N ARG A 262 -38.50 1.44 19.74
CA ARG A 262 -38.10 2.08 21.01
C ARG A 262 -37.52 3.48 20.81
N SER A 263 -38.04 4.23 19.83
CA SER A 263 -37.50 5.56 19.48
C SER A 263 -37.54 6.56 20.63
N GLU A 264 -38.57 6.54 21.47
CA GLU A 264 -38.68 7.48 22.60
C GLU A 264 -37.63 7.16 23.66
N GLU A 265 -37.33 5.88 23.91
CA GLU A 265 -36.24 5.50 24.80
C GLU A 265 -34.87 5.92 24.26
N VAL A 266 -34.64 5.88 22.95
CA VAL A 266 -33.40 6.39 22.34
C VAL A 266 -33.26 7.90 22.62
N LYS A 267 -34.32 8.68 22.41
CA LYS A 267 -34.34 10.13 22.70
C LYS A 267 -34.05 10.38 24.17
N GLU A 268 -34.73 9.68 25.08
CA GLU A 268 -34.50 9.81 26.51
C GLU A 268 -33.05 9.51 26.90
N VAL A 269 -32.44 8.47 26.33
CA VAL A 269 -31.04 8.13 26.58
C VAL A 269 -30.13 9.28 26.13
N ILE A 270 -30.30 9.81 24.92
CA ILE A 270 -29.50 10.93 24.40
C ILE A 270 -29.68 12.21 25.24
N GLU A 271 -30.91 12.49 25.66
CA GLU A 271 -31.24 13.68 26.43
C GLU A 271 -30.66 13.64 27.85
N LYS A 272 -30.81 12.51 28.55
CA LYS A 272 -30.37 12.31 29.93
C LYS A 272 -28.86 12.05 30.07
N ASN A 273 -28.19 11.59 29.01
CA ASN A 273 -26.75 11.37 29.06
C ASN A 273 -25.98 12.69 29.10
N LYS A 274 -24.76 12.65 29.65
CA LYS A 274 -23.84 13.78 29.70
C LYS A 274 -23.61 14.29 28.28
N LYS A 275 -23.53 15.62 28.11
CA LYS A 275 -23.27 16.22 26.79
C LYS A 275 -21.80 16.04 26.42
N THR A 276 -21.52 14.98 25.66
CA THR A 276 -20.22 14.68 25.06
C THR A 276 -20.25 14.95 23.55
N ARG A 277 -19.10 14.82 22.88
CA ARG A 277 -19.03 14.87 21.41
C ARG A 277 -20.01 13.88 20.78
N ASN A 278 -19.96 12.62 21.22
CA ASN A 278 -20.75 11.54 20.62
C ASN A 278 -22.23 11.64 21.00
N SER A 279 -22.59 12.05 22.23
CA SER A 279 -24.00 12.20 22.60
C SER A 279 -24.68 13.36 21.85
N LEU A 280 -23.94 14.45 21.59
CA LEU A 280 -24.42 15.57 20.77
C LEU A 280 -24.56 15.14 19.31
N LEU A 281 -23.59 14.40 18.78
CA LEU A 281 -23.64 13.87 17.42
C LEU A 281 -24.72 12.80 17.25
N ALA A 282 -25.02 12.01 18.30
CA ALA A 282 -26.11 11.05 18.33
C ALA A 282 -27.48 11.72 18.15
N ALA A 283 -27.66 12.94 18.66
CA ALA A 283 -28.88 13.72 18.42
C ALA A 283 -29.02 14.11 16.94
N VAL A 284 -27.91 14.48 16.29
CA VAL A 284 -27.87 14.78 14.84
C VAL A 284 -28.18 13.52 14.02
N GLU A 285 -27.51 12.40 14.35
CA GLU A 285 -27.70 11.10 13.69
C GLU A 285 -29.14 10.59 13.81
N LEU A 286 -29.74 10.68 15.00
CA LEU A 286 -31.13 10.27 15.23
C LEU A 286 -32.09 11.08 14.34
N ALA A 287 -31.98 12.41 14.36
CA ALA A 287 -32.82 13.28 13.54
C ALA A 287 -32.63 12.99 12.04
N HIS A 288 -31.39 12.75 11.61
CA HIS A 288 -31.06 12.39 10.24
C HIS A 288 -31.69 11.06 9.81
N GLN A 289 -31.54 9.99 10.61
CA GLN A 289 -32.14 8.67 10.31
C GLN A 289 -33.67 8.71 10.28
N GLN A 290 -34.29 9.57 11.11
CA GLN A 290 -35.73 9.79 11.11
C GLN A 290 -36.22 10.74 10.00
N LYS A 291 -35.31 11.29 9.17
CA LYS A 291 -35.60 12.29 8.14
C LYS A 291 -36.30 13.52 8.70
N GLN A 292 -35.96 13.90 9.93
CA GLN A 292 -36.44 15.11 10.58
C GLN A 292 -35.46 16.28 10.32
N ASP A 293 -35.89 17.50 10.67
CA ASP A 293 -35.01 18.66 10.61
C ASP A 293 -33.85 18.53 11.61
N ILE A 294 -32.63 18.50 11.10
CA ILE A 294 -31.39 18.38 11.88
C ILE A 294 -30.91 19.73 12.44
N SER A 295 -31.50 20.86 12.01
CA SER A 295 -30.97 22.21 12.26
C SER A 295 -30.69 22.48 13.74
N THR A 296 -31.66 22.21 14.62
CA THR A 296 -31.51 22.42 16.07
C THR A 296 -30.43 21.52 16.69
N ALA A 297 -30.35 20.27 16.25
CA ALA A 297 -29.34 19.32 16.76
C ALA A 297 -27.93 19.74 16.32
N VAL A 298 -27.77 20.15 15.05
CA VAL A 298 -26.52 20.69 14.51
C VAL A 298 -26.10 21.96 15.24
N GLN A 299 -27.04 22.88 15.51
CA GLN A 299 -26.77 24.10 16.26
C GLN A 299 -26.26 23.81 17.66
N ASN A 300 -26.92 22.89 18.37
CA ASN A 300 -26.51 22.47 19.72
C ASN A 300 -25.15 21.78 19.73
N TYR A 301 -24.88 20.92 18.75
CA TYR A 301 -23.57 20.31 18.56
C TYR A 301 -22.50 21.38 18.30
N PHE A 302 -22.72 22.28 17.34
CA PHE A 302 -21.74 23.27 16.92
C PHE A 302 -21.45 24.31 18.01
N ALA A 303 -22.44 24.68 18.83
CA ALA A 303 -22.25 25.57 19.97
C ALA A 303 -21.19 25.03 20.97
N MET A 304 -21.13 23.71 21.15
CA MET A 304 -20.18 23.05 22.06
C MET A 304 -18.88 22.63 21.36
N MET A 305 -19.00 22.07 20.16
CA MET A 305 -17.92 21.39 19.44
C MET A 305 -17.31 22.21 18.30
N GLY A 306 -17.94 23.31 17.86
CA GLY A 306 -17.49 24.12 16.72
C GLY A 306 -16.10 24.74 16.90
N SER A 307 -15.64 24.88 18.14
CA SER A 307 -14.27 25.29 18.48
C SER A 307 -13.24 24.14 18.55
N LYS A 308 -13.62 22.94 18.12
CA LYS A 308 -12.75 21.77 17.98
C LYS A 308 -12.58 21.44 16.50
N LEU A 309 -11.38 21.03 16.11
CA LEU A 309 -11.04 20.75 14.70
C LEU A 309 -11.88 19.62 14.07
N CYS A 310 -12.46 18.74 14.89
CA CYS A 310 -13.29 17.63 14.41
C CYS A 310 -14.69 18.04 13.95
N ALA A 311 -15.15 19.26 14.23
CA ALA A 311 -16.53 19.65 13.95
C ALA A 311 -16.90 19.59 12.47
N TYR A 312 -15.97 19.92 11.58
CA TYR A 312 -16.17 19.74 10.15
C TYR A 312 -16.36 18.26 9.78
N ASP A 313 -15.45 17.39 10.21
CA ASP A 313 -15.51 15.96 9.87
C ASP A 313 -16.72 15.25 10.48
N ASP A 314 -17.20 15.71 11.63
CA ASP A 314 -18.41 15.20 12.26
C ASP A 314 -19.68 15.63 11.53
N LEU A 315 -19.71 16.80 10.91
CA LEU A 315 -20.92 17.37 10.31
C LEU A 315 -21.02 17.19 8.79
N LYS A 316 -19.91 16.99 8.07
CA LYS A 316 -19.87 17.03 6.59
C LYS A 316 -20.91 16.14 5.92
N ASP A 317 -21.06 14.89 6.38
CA ASP A 317 -21.96 13.90 5.78
C ASP A 317 -23.44 14.27 5.96
N TYR A 318 -23.76 15.06 6.98
CA TYR A 318 -25.12 15.52 7.26
C TYR A 318 -25.52 16.76 6.46
N VAL A 319 -24.54 17.57 6.01
CA VAL A 319 -24.80 18.90 5.45
C VAL A 319 -24.32 19.10 4.01
N GLU A 320 -23.54 18.18 3.43
CA GLU A 320 -22.93 18.32 2.10
C GLU A 320 -23.93 18.56 0.93
N ASN A 321 -25.20 18.21 1.13
CA ASN A 321 -26.28 18.40 0.17
C ASN A 321 -27.10 19.69 0.39
N SER A 322 -26.72 20.51 1.38
CA SER A 322 -27.34 21.81 1.66
C SER A 322 -26.71 22.93 0.82
N ASP A 323 -27.23 24.15 0.94
CA ASP A 323 -26.56 25.37 0.45
C ASP A 323 -25.87 26.13 1.60
N ILE A 324 -25.07 27.14 1.24
CA ILE A 324 -24.30 27.95 2.19
C ILE A 324 -25.22 28.61 3.23
N GLU A 325 -26.35 29.18 2.81
CA GLU A 325 -27.26 29.89 3.71
C GLU A 325 -27.88 28.94 4.75
N SER A 326 -28.30 27.76 4.30
CA SER A 326 -28.85 26.70 5.14
C SER A 326 -27.83 26.22 6.16
N VAL A 327 -26.59 25.93 5.74
CA VAL A 327 -25.53 25.50 6.67
C VAL A 327 -25.21 26.58 7.70
N LEU A 328 -25.11 27.85 7.27
CA LEU A 328 -24.86 28.96 8.19
C LEU A 328 -26.00 29.13 9.21
N LYS A 329 -27.25 28.92 8.78
CA LYS A 329 -28.40 28.90 9.67
C LYS A 329 -28.33 27.76 10.68
N MET A 330 -27.91 26.56 10.26
CA MET A 330 -27.81 25.38 11.13
C MET A 330 -26.70 25.52 12.19
N ILE A 331 -25.54 26.06 11.84
CA ILE A 331 -24.43 26.19 12.79
C ILE A 331 -24.58 27.39 13.74
N GLY A 332 -25.53 28.30 13.45
CA GLY A 332 -25.82 29.48 14.26
C GLY A 332 -24.93 30.69 13.94
N PRO A 333 -25.11 31.81 14.67
CA PRO A 333 -24.37 33.04 14.42
C PRO A 333 -22.87 32.82 14.61
N THR A 334 -22.11 33.03 13.55
CA THR A 334 -20.64 33.05 13.57
C THR A 334 -20.21 34.46 13.22
N GLU A 335 -19.54 35.14 14.16
CA GLU A 335 -19.09 36.51 13.89
C GLU A 335 -17.97 36.50 12.85
N ASP A 336 -18.11 37.32 11.81
CA ASP A 336 -17.03 37.63 10.85
C ASP A 336 -16.05 38.67 11.43
N THR A 337 -15.78 38.58 12.73
CA THR A 337 -14.80 39.43 13.42
C THR A 337 -13.37 38.98 13.13
N LYS A 338 -12.41 39.89 13.41
CA LYS A 338 -10.98 39.62 13.30
C LYS A 338 -10.59 38.49 14.23
N ILE A 339 -9.85 37.51 13.72
CA ILE A 339 -9.36 36.38 14.53
C ILE A 339 -8.31 36.88 15.52
N SER A 340 -8.56 36.67 16.81
CA SER A 340 -7.70 37.12 17.91
C SER A 340 -7.33 35.98 18.88
N THR A 341 -8.05 34.87 18.84
CA THR A 341 -7.79 33.68 19.66
C THR A 341 -7.71 32.39 18.85
N LEU A 342 -7.07 31.35 19.41
CA LEU A 342 -7.06 30.00 18.80
C LEU A 342 -8.48 29.44 18.64
N LYS A 343 -9.38 29.72 19.59
CA LYS A 343 -10.78 29.27 19.56
C LYS A 343 -11.52 29.86 18.35
N GLU A 344 -11.37 31.16 18.11
CA GLU A 344 -11.93 31.85 16.94
C GLU A 344 -11.34 31.32 15.63
N ALA A 345 -10.03 31.06 15.60
CA ALA A 345 -9.36 30.49 14.43
C ALA A 345 -9.96 29.12 14.05
N ILE A 346 -10.13 28.22 15.03
CA ILE A 346 -10.72 26.89 14.79
C ILE A 346 -12.17 27.00 14.31
N ILE A 347 -12.99 27.86 14.93
CA ILE A 347 -14.37 28.08 14.49
C ILE A 347 -14.37 28.57 13.03
N ARG A 348 -13.54 29.56 12.70
CA ARG A 348 -13.49 30.11 11.34
C ARG A 348 -13.02 29.07 10.32
N VAL A 349 -12.03 28.24 10.64
CA VAL A 349 -11.61 27.13 9.77
C VAL A 349 -12.76 26.15 9.52
N ASN A 350 -13.45 25.70 10.56
CA ASN A 350 -14.60 24.80 10.40
C ASN A 350 -15.69 25.42 9.52
N VAL A 351 -16.00 26.69 9.73
CA VAL A 351 -16.98 27.44 8.92
C VAL A 351 -16.55 27.53 7.46
N GLU A 352 -15.30 27.89 7.17
CA GLU A 352 -14.82 28.02 5.79
C GLU A 352 -14.74 26.65 5.08
N LYS A 353 -14.38 25.57 5.78
CA LYS A 353 -14.49 24.20 5.23
C LYS A 353 -15.93 23.83 4.88
N LEU A 354 -16.87 24.10 5.78
CA LEU A 354 -18.30 23.85 5.56
C LEU A 354 -18.85 24.67 4.40
N LYS A 355 -18.52 25.97 4.32
CA LYS A 355 -18.88 26.85 3.19
C LYS A 355 -18.34 26.30 1.87
N TYR A 356 -17.07 25.87 1.87
CA TYR A 356 -16.43 25.34 0.67
C TYR A 356 -17.06 24.02 0.21
N LEU A 357 -17.40 23.12 1.13
CA LEU A 357 -18.06 21.84 0.89
C LEU A 357 -19.40 21.99 0.13
N VAL A 358 -20.20 22.98 0.50
CA VAL A 358 -21.55 23.19 -0.07
C VAL A 358 -21.59 24.22 -1.21
N SER A 359 -20.46 24.81 -1.57
CA SER A 359 -20.39 25.80 -2.66
C SER A 359 -20.67 25.15 -4.01
N LYS A 360 -21.70 25.64 -4.71
CA LYS A 360 -22.13 25.13 -6.03
C LYS A 360 -21.34 25.70 -7.20
N ASP A 361 -20.89 26.94 -7.09
CA ASP A 361 -20.15 27.66 -8.13
C ASP A 361 -19.05 28.52 -7.49
N LYS A 362 -17.79 28.21 -7.81
CA LYS A 362 -16.60 28.93 -7.35
C LYS A 362 -16.11 29.86 -8.45
N THR A 363 -16.98 30.76 -8.91
CA THR A 363 -16.76 31.54 -10.14
C THR A 363 -15.66 32.60 -10.01
N ASP A 364 -15.32 33.03 -8.79
CA ASP A 364 -14.20 33.94 -8.53
C ASP A 364 -13.13 33.27 -7.67
N THR A 365 -12.33 32.40 -8.30
CA THR A 365 -11.20 31.70 -7.68
C THR A 365 -10.19 32.69 -7.09
N ALA A 366 -9.92 33.81 -7.76
CA ALA A 366 -8.90 34.76 -7.32
C ALA A 366 -9.30 35.48 -6.02
N SER A 367 -10.51 36.06 -5.96
CA SER A 367 -11.01 36.72 -4.75
C SER A 367 -11.18 35.73 -3.59
N PHE A 368 -11.62 34.50 -3.88
CA PHE A 368 -11.73 33.47 -2.87
C PHE A 368 -10.35 33.11 -2.27
N VAL A 369 -9.34 32.89 -3.10
CA VAL A 369 -7.97 32.61 -2.66
C VAL A 369 -7.41 33.78 -1.84
N ASP A 370 -7.59 35.03 -2.29
CA ASP A 370 -7.15 36.23 -1.56
C ASP A 370 -7.83 36.36 -0.18
N LYS A 371 -9.11 35.98 -0.07
CA LYS A 371 -9.83 35.91 1.20
C LYS A 371 -9.19 34.88 2.14
N GLN A 372 -8.89 33.67 1.66
CA GLN A 372 -8.26 32.64 2.50
C GLN A 372 -6.84 33.03 2.94
N ILE A 373 -6.05 33.66 2.07
CA ILE A 373 -4.74 34.22 2.42
C ILE A 373 -4.89 35.28 3.53
N SER A 374 -5.89 36.16 3.42
CA SER A 374 -6.16 37.18 4.44
C SER A 374 -6.54 36.57 5.80
N LEU A 375 -7.26 35.44 5.81
CA LEU A 375 -7.59 34.70 7.02
C LEU A 375 -6.35 34.02 7.64
N TYR A 376 -5.49 33.40 6.82
CA TYR A 376 -4.20 32.88 7.27
C TYR A 376 -3.35 33.98 7.94
N GLN A 377 -3.25 35.14 7.32
CA GLN A 377 -2.49 36.28 7.87
C GLN A 377 -3.00 36.74 9.24
N GLN A 378 -4.31 36.63 9.49
CA GLN A 378 -4.87 36.93 10.82
C GLN A 378 -4.46 35.91 11.88
N THR A 379 -4.08 34.69 11.50
CA THR A 379 -3.66 33.62 12.43
C THR A 379 -2.17 33.56 12.71
N GLU A 380 -1.34 34.36 12.03
CA GLU A 380 0.13 34.27 12.16
C GLU A 380 0.65 34.46 13.58
N PHE A 381 -0.07 35.20 14.43
CA PHE A 381 0.30 35.37 15.84
C PHE A 381 0.28 34.05 16.63
N LEU A 382 -0.43 33.02 16.14
CA LEU A 382 -0.48 31.69 16.75
C LEU A 382 0.83 30.92 16.53
N LEU A 383 1.54 31.18 15.42
CA LEU A 383 2.82 30.55 15.12
C LEU A 383 3.88 30.86 16.17
N ALA A 384 3.87 32.08 16.72
CA ALA A 384 4.86 32.52 17.71
C ALA A 384 4.74 31.80 19.07
N LYS A 385 3.59 31.21 19.39
CA LYS A 385 3.29 30.61 20.71
C LYS A 385 3.16 29.09 20.67
N LYS A 386 3.23 28.49 19.48
CA LYS A 386 2.99 27.08 19.23
C LYS A 386 4.27 26.26 19.43
N ASP A 387 4.14 25.01 19.90
CA ASP A 387 5.23 24.03 19.79
C ASP A 387 5.46 23.69 18.30
N PRO A 388 6.71 23.68 17.79
CA PRO A 388 6.98 23.43 16.37
C PRO A 388 6.30 22.17 15.81
N LYS A 389 6.07 21.14 16.64
CA LYS A 389 5.47 19.86 16.24
C LYS A 389 3.95 19.82 16.33
N GLU A 390 3.33 20.80 16.97
CA GLU A 390 1.87 20.88 17.02
C GLU A 390 1.27 21.26 15.66
N TYR A 391 -0.05 21.20 15.52
CA TYR A 391 -0.72 21.58 14.29
C TYR A 391 -1.04 23.08 14.28
N HIS A 392 -0.67 23.81 13.21
CA HIS A 392 -1.11 25.20 13.06
C HIS A 392 -2.44 25.24 12.29
N VAL A 393 -3.52 25.60 12.98
CA VAL A 393 -4.87 25.66 12.39
C VAL A 393 -4.99 26.64 11.22
N GLY A 394 -4.17 27.69 11.18
CA GLY A 394 -4.20 28.64 10.07
C GLY A 394 -3.84 28.02 8.72
N ASP A 395 -3.03 26.95 8.71
CA ASP A 395 -2.60 26.29 7.48
C ASP A 395 -3.79 25.74 6.67
N ASP A 396 -4.90 25.39 7.33
CA ASP A 396 -6.13 24.97 6.66
C ASP A 396 -6.65 26.03 5.69
N PHE A 397 -6.51 27.32 5.97
CA PHE A 397 -6.93 28.36 5.02
C PHE A 397 -6.12 28.28 3.72
N LEU A 398 -4.81 28.05 3.81
CA LEU A 398 -3.95 27.89 2.63
C LEU A 398 -4.22 26.56 1.91
N LEU A 399 -4.60 25.51 2.63
CA LEU A 399 -5.04 24.24 2.05
C LEU A 399 -6.41 24.37 1.33
N ILE A 400 -7.37 25.11 1.90
CA ILE A 400 -8.65 25.47 1.24
C ILE A 400 -8.37 26.27 -0.05
N ALA A 401 -7.49 27.27 0.03
CA ALA A 401 -7.08 28.06 -1.13
C ALA A 401 -6.43 27.19 -2.22
N THR A 402 -5.57 26.25 -1.80
CA THR A 402 -4.93 25.28 -2.69
C THR A 402 -5.99 24.42 -3.39
N CYS A 403 -6.97 23.87 -2.68
CA CYS A 403 -8.06 23.11 -3.31
C CYS A 403 -8.79 23.92 -4.39
N SER A 404 -9.03 25.22 -4.15
CA SER A 404 -9.67 26.09 -5.15
C SER A 404 -8.79 26.26 -6.41
N LEU A 405 -7.48 26.45 -6.24
CA LEU A 405 -6.52 26.53 -7.35
C LEU A 405 -6.44 25.22 -8.13
N LEU A 406 -6.51 24.08 -7.44
CA LEU A 406 -6.46 22.76 -8.08
C LEU A 406 -7.74 22.42 -8.84
N GLU A 407 -8.89 22.91 -8.40
CA GLU A 407 -10.11 22.82 -9.19
C GLU A 407 -10.05 23.67 -10.45
N GLU A 408 -9.47 24.87 -10.37
CA GLU A 408 -9.26 25.71 -11.55
C GLU A 408 -8.26 25.07 -12.51
N TYR A 409 -7.17 24.50 -11.99
CA TYR A 409 -6.23 23.70 -12.79
C TYR A 409 -6.92 22.51 -13.47
N ALA A 410 -7.81 21.80 -12.77
CA ALA A 410 -8.53 20.67 -13.35
C ALA A 410 -9.48 21.06 -14.49
N LYS A 411 -9.90 22.34 -14.57
CA LYS A 411 -10.73 22.88 -15.67
C LYS A 411 -9.89 23.46 -16.81
N SER A 412 -8.86 24.23 -16.48
CA SER A 412 -8.08 25.03 -17.42
C SER A 412 -6.81 24.33 -17.94
N HIS A 413 -6.30 23.35 -17.18
CA HIS A 413 -4.95 22.79 -17.33
C HIS A 413 -3.81 23.82 -17.25
N ASP A 414 -4.06 25.01 -16.69
CA ASP A 414 -3.04 26.04 -16.50
C ASP A 414 -2.14 25.75 -15.30
N LEU A 415 -0.87 25.45 -15.58
CA LEU A 415 0.17 25.14 -14.59
C LEU A 415 0.50 26.34 -13.68
N SER A 416 0.09 27.57 -14.03
CA SER A 416 0.22 28.72 -13.14
C SER A 416 -0.54 28.51 -11.84
N ASN A 417 -1.69 27.82 -11.87
CA ASN A 417 -2.47 27.50 -10.67
C ASN A 417 -1.75 26.50 -9.76
N VAL A 418 -1.06 25.51 -10.33
CA VAL A 418 -0.22 24.56 -9.59
C VAL A 418 0.96 25.29 -8.95
N THR A 419 1.58 26.22 -9.69
CA THR A 419 2.71 27.01 -9.20
C THR A 419 2.29 27.98 -8.08
N LYS A 420 1.13 28.63 -8.20
CA LYS A 420 0.51 29.42 -7.12
C LYS A 420 0.26 28.58 -5.87
N ALA A 421 -0.28 27.36 -6.03
CA ALA A 421 -0.47 26.45 -4.91
C ALA A 421 0.87 26.07 -4.24
N ILE A 422 1.92 25.79 -5.02
CA ILE A 422 3.27 25.55 -4.48
C ILE A 422 3.76 26.77 -3.69
N ILE A 423 3.60 27.99 -4.19
CA ILE A 423 4.00 29.21 -3.47
C ILE A 423 3.30 29.33 -2.12
N LEU A 424 1.97 29.12 -2.06
CA LEU A 424 1.22 29.16 -0.80
C LEU A 424 1.72 28.12 0.20
N LEU A 425 1.94 26.90 -0.26
CA LEU A 425 2.34 25.78 0.59
C LEU A 425 3.81 25.85 1.00
N GLU A 426 4.70 26.38 0.16
CA GLU A 426 6.10 26.67 0.52
C GLU A 426 6.20 27.83 1.50
N HIS A 427 5.31 28.83 1.40
CA HIS A 427 5.16 29.85 2.43
C HIS A 427 4.75 29.23 3.76
N ALA A 428 3.73 28.36 3.76
CA ALA A 428 3.29 27.66 4.97
C ALA A 428 4.43 26.84 5.61
N VAL A 429 5.10 25.97 4.84
CA VAL A 429 6.19 25.11 5.35
C VAL A 429 7.40 25.90 5.85
N SER A 430 7.67 27.08 5.30
CA SER A 430 8.76 27.94 5.80
C SER A 430 8.52 28.43 7.24
N ARG A 431 7.25 28.47 7.66
CA ARG A 431 6.80 28.93 8.99
C ARG A 431 6.32 27.80 9.89
N ASP A 432 5.84 26.70 9.31
CA ASP A 432 5.40 25.49 10.00
C ASP A 432 6.02 24.23 9.37
N GLN A 433 7.23 23.89 9.80
CA GLN A 433 8.05 22.86 9.16
C GLN A 433 7.52 21.43 9.35
N HIS A 434 6.64 21.17 10.31
CA HIS A 434 6.19 19.81 10.64
C HIS A 434 4.80 19.47 10.10
N GLN A 435 4.17 20.38 9.36
CA GLN A 435 2.85 20.17 8.77
C GLN A 435 2.88 19.14 7.63
N PHE A 436 2.45 17.91 7.92
CA PHE A 436 2.57 16.80 6.97
C PHE A 436 1.60 16.90 5.80
N TYR A 437 0.39 17.46 5.98
CA TYR A 437 -0.57 17.64 4.88
C TYR A 437 -0.01 18.55 3.79
N VAL A 438 0.64 19.65 4.21
CA VAL A 438 1.27 20.59 3.29
C VAL A 438 2.43 19.92 2.55
N ARG A 439 3.26 19.13 3.25
CA ARG A 439 4.38 18.39 2.62
C ARG A 439 3.91 17.30 1.65
N LEU A 440 2.82 16.59 1.96
CA LEU A 440 2.21 15.63 1.04
C LEU A 440 1.71 16.34 -0.22
N TRP A 441 1.00 17.47 -0.08
CA TRP A 441 0.56 18.27 -1.22
C TRP A 441 1.73 18.81 -2.02
N LEU A 442 2.76 19.39 -1.40
CA LEU A 442 3.98 19.84 -2.10
C LEU A 442 4.64 18.71 -2.88
N THR A 443 4.76 17.52 -2.29
CA THR A 443 5.26 16.33 -2.98
C THR A 443 4.44 16.06 -4.25
N ARG A 444 3.10 16.07 -4.15
CA ARG A 444 2.22 15.84 -5.29
C ARG A 444 2.32 16.94 -6.36
N LEU A 445 2.30 18.22 -5.97
CA LEU A 445 2.29 19.35 -6.89
C LEU A 445 3.61 19.46 -7.66
N TYR A 446 4.76 19.24 -6.99
CA TYR A 446 6.04 19.17 -7.68
C TYR A 446 6.09 18.02 -8.69
N LEU A 447 5.50 16.86 -8.36
CA LEU A 447 5.41 15.76 -9.32
C LEU A 447 4.53 16.11 -10.51
N ILE A 448 3.41 16.82 -10.34
CA ILE A 448 2.57 17.31 -11.45
C ILE A 448 3.37 18.22 -12.40
N LEU A 449 4.27 19.05 -11.87
CA LEU A 449 5.20 19.85 -12.68
C LEU A 449 6.38 19.06 -13.28
N GLY A 450 6.46 17.75 -13.06
CA GLY A 450 7.57 16.90 -13.51
C GLY A 450 8.87 17.08 -12.71
N LEU A 451 8.80 17.63 -11.49
CA LEU A 451 9.95 18.09 -10.69
C LEU A 451 10.30 17.13 -9.55
N PHE A 452 10.64 15.89 -9.88
CA PHE A 452 10.93 14.85 -8.89
C PHE A 452 11.96 15.26 -7.81
N PRO A 453 13.11 15.90 -8.12
CA PRO A 453 14.06 16.31 -7.07
C PRO A 453 13.48 17.25 -6.00
N SER A 454 12.51 18.11 -6.38
CA SER A 454 11.84 19.00 -5.43
C SER A 454 10.81 18.24 -4.60
N ALA A 455 10.08 17.32 -5.23
CA ALA A 455 9.15 16.43 -4.53
C ALA A 455 9.87 15.52 -3.52
N GLU A 456 11.04 14.99 -3.89
CA GLU A 456 11.86 14.11 -3.06
C GLU A 456 12.26 14.78 -1.75
N SER A 457 12.63 16.07 -1.79
CA SER A 457 13.00 16.85 -0.59
C SER A 457 11.85 16.90 0.45
N HIS A 458 10.62 17.14 -0.03
CA HIS A 458 9.44 17.18 0.85
C HIS A 458 9.06 15.80 1.37
N TYR A 459 9.11 14.78 0.52
CA TYR A 459 8.84 13.40 0.92
C TYR A 459 9.86 12.88 1.94
N LEU A 460 11.14 13.20 1.78
CA LEU A 460 12.19 12.85 2.76
C LEU A 460 11.92 13.49 4.13
N SER A 461 11.40 14.72 4.15
CA SER A 461 11.05 15.43 5.38
C SER A 461 9.92 14.76 6.16
N LEU A 462 9.03 14.02 5.49
CA LEU A 462 7.96 13.23 6.13
C LEU A 462 8.51 12.04 6.96
N SER A 463 9.77 11.66 6.76
CA SER A 463 10.43 10.58 7.52
C SER A 463 9.67 9.25 7.49
N VAL A 464 9.13 8.86 6.33
CA VAL A 464 8.42 7.60 6.10
C VAL A 464 9.30 6.40 6.48
N LYS A 465 8.78 5.50 7.34
CA LYS A 465 9.49 4.33 7.88
C LYS A 465 8.62 3.07 7.94
N THR A 466 9.27 1.91 7.93
CA THR A 466 8.65 0.59 8.16
C THR A 466 7.38 0.41 7.34
N ILE A 467 6.24 0.10 7.98
CA ILE A 467 4.95 -0.16 7.34
C ILE A 467 4.44 1.03 6.51
N GLN A 468 4.88 2.25 6.81
CA GLN A 468 4.52 3.42 6.03
C GLN A 468 5.04 3.34 4.60
N HIS A 469 6.10 2.56 4.33
CA HIS A 469 6.54 2.33 2.95
C HIS A 469 5.49 1.56 2.15
N ASP A 470 4.77 0.61 2.74
CA ASP A 470 3.76 -0.17 2.02
C ASP A 470 2.52 0.68 1.67
N VAL A 471 2.16 1.60 2.55
CA VAL A 471 0.94 2.43 2.41
C VAL A 471 1.19 3.78 1.73
N CYS A 472 2.35 4.42 1.94
CA CYS A 472 2.63 5.79 1.48
C CYS A 472 3.70 5.91 0.38
N ALA A 473 4.44 4.85 0.01
CA ALA A 473 5.49 4.98 -1.00
C ALA A 473 4.98 5.49 -2.35
N HIS A 474 3.73 5.20 -2.67
CA HIS A 474 3.08 5.61 -3.92
C HIS A 474 3.02 7.15 -4.11
N PHE A 475 3.14 7.95 -3.04
CA PHE A 475 3.16 9.42 -3.16
C PHE A 475 4.36 9.96 -3.92
N LEU A 476 5.49 9.25 -3.90
CA LEU A 476 6.71 9.65 -4.61
C LEU A 476 7.20 8.59 -5.60
N LEU A 477 7.10 7.31 -5.23
CA LEU A 477 7.81 6.23 -5.91
C LEU A 477 6.98 5.57 -7.04
N SER A 478 5.71 5.94 -7.19
CA SER A 478 4.94 5.56 -8.38
C SER A 478 5.54 6.18 -9.64
N ARG A 479 5.77 5.35 -10.67
CA ARG A 479 6.41 5.74 -11.93
C ARG A 479 7.82 6.34 -11.79
N VAL A 480 8.53 6.11 -10.68
CA VAL A 480 9.86 6.69 -10.43
C VAL A 480 10.87 6.38 -11.54
N SER A 481 10.80 5.21 -12.18
CA SER A 481 11.64 4.84 -13.33
C SER A 481 11.46 5.74 -14.55
N THR A 482 10.34 6.46 -14.64
CA THR A 482 9.99 7.34 -15.75
C THR A 482 9.85 8.80 -15.36
N LEU A 483 9.88 9.13 -14.07
CA LEU A 483 9.95 10.51 -13.59
C LEU A 483 11.38 10.92 -13.27
N PHE A 484 12.15 10.01 -12.66
CA PHE A 484 13.55 10.24 -12.32
C PHE A 484 14.31 8.94 -12.03
N PRO A 485 14.72 8.17 -13.07
CA PRO A 485 15.37 6.87 -12.91
C PRO A 485 16.74 6.90 -12.19
N LEU A 486 17.26 8.09 -11.87
CA LEU A 486 18.54 8.29 -11.23
C LEU A 486 18.50 8.12 -9.69
N SER A 487 17.32 8.13 -9.05
CA SER A 487 17.20 8.04 -7.57
C SER A 487 16.73 6.66 -7.07
N SER A 488 17.60 5.65 -7.14
CA SER A 488 17.25 4.28 -6.71
C SER A 488 17.30 4.03 -5.21
N LYS A 489 17.93 4.92 -4.43
CA LYS A 489 18.17 4.73 -2.99
C LYS A 489 16.86 4.58 -2.20
N LEU A 490 15.86 5.40 -2.53
CA LEU A 490 14.56 5.38 -1.84
C LEU A 490 13.77 4.11 -2.13
N VAL A 491 13.78 3.63 -3.37
CA VAL A 491 13.14 2.36 -3.75
C VAL A 491 13.78 1.20 -2.99
N SER A 492 15.11 1.13 -2.98
CA SER A 492 15.84 0.09 -2.24
C SER A 492 15.55 0.14 -0.74
N LYS A 493 15.45 1.34 -0.15
CA LYS A 493 15.09 1.52 1.26
C LYS A 493 13.65 1.06 1.55
N ALA A 494 12.69 1.42 0.69
CA ALA A 494 11.30 1.00 0.86
C ALA A 494 11.14 -0.53 0.77
N LEU A 495 11.93 -1.18 -0.08
CA LEU A 495 11.92 -2.63 -0.25
C LEU A 495 12.53 -3.41 0.94
N THR A 496 13.25 -2.78 1.89
CA THR A 496 13.81 -3.50 3.05
C THR A 496 12.73 -3.95 4.05
N LEU A 497 11.56 -3.30 4.05
CA LEU A 497 10.41 -3.67 4.88
C LEU A 497 10.03 -5.15 4.74
N TYR A 498 9.98 -5.66 3.51
CA TYR A 498 9.44 -6.99 3.23
C TYR A 498 10.31 -8.13 3.80
N PRO A 499 11.64 -8.19 3.55
CA PRO A 499 12.48 -9.22 4.17
C PRO A 499 12.59 -9.08 5.70
N GLU A 500 12.49 -7.86 6.25
CA GLU A 500 12.38 -7.65 7.70
C GLU A 500 11.08 -8.29 8.24
N ASN A 501 9.95 -8.02 7.58
CA ASN A 501 8.66 -8.58 7.95
C ASN A 501 8.56 -10.11 7.77
N ASP A 502 9.25 -10.68 6.78
CA ASP A 502 9.37 -12.13 6.59
C ASP A 502 9.93 -12.83 7.83
N HIS A 503 10.66 -12.10 8.69
CA HIS A 503 11.14 -12.59 9.99
C HIS A 503 10.25 -12.17 11.17
N GLU A 504 9.81 -10.91 11.22
CA GLU A 504 9.08 -10.36 12.38
C GLU A 504 7.68 -10.94 12.54
N SER A 505 6.90 -11.04 11.46
CA SER A 505 5.51 -11.52 11.51
C SER A 505 5.40 -12.96 12.06
N PRO A 506 6.21 -13.94 11.59
CA PRO A 506 6.23 -15.27 12.19
C PRO A 506 6.58 -15.27 13.69
N MET A 507 7.48 -14.38 14.14
CA MET A 507 7.83 -14.28 15.55
C MET A 507 6.66 -13.77 16.40
N LEU A 508 5.88 -12.81 15.90
CA LEU A 508 4.67 -12.34 16.57
C LEU A 508 3.61 -13.44 16.70
N ILE A 509 3.42 -14.25 15.65
CA ILE A 509 2.50 -15.40 15.68
C ILE A 509 2.96 -16.43 16.72
N LYS A 510 4.26 -16.79 16.72
CA LYS A 510 4.84 -17.71 17.73
C LYS A 510 4.66 -17.17 19.14
N HIS A 511 4.89 -15.87 19.34
CA HIS A 511 4.72 -15.22 20.64
C HIS A 511 3.28 -15.31 21.12
N ALA A 512 2.31 -15.05 20.24
CA ALA A 512 0.89 -15.11 20.58
C ALA A 512 0.41 -16.53 20.91
N TYR A 513 0.91 -17.56 20.23
CA TYR A 513 0.70 -18.96 20.65
C TYR A 513 1.23 -19.22 22.06
N ASN A 514 2.47 -18.79 22.34
CA ASN A 514 3.11 -19.05 23.64
C ASN A 514 2.44 -18.32 24.82
N HIS A 515 1.84 -17.15 24.59
CA HIS A 515 1.18 -16.34 25.63
C HIS A 515 -0.35 -16.48 25.66
N SER A 516 -0.92 -17.37 24.85
CA SER A 516 -2.38 -17.61 24.77
C SER A 516 -3.20 -16.37 24.38
N THR A 517 -2.62 -15.44 23.61
CA THR A 517 -3.32 -14.27 23.06
C THR A 517 -3.90 -14.60 21.70
N PHE A 518 -4.86 -15.53 21.69
CA PHE A 518 -5.35 -16.17 20.49
C PHE A 518 -6.07 -15.20 19.56
N SER A 519 -6.86 -14.27 20.08
CA SER A 519 -7.60 -13.24 19.32
C SER A 519 -6.75 -12.44 18.33
N LYS A 520 -5.41 -12.37 18.52
CA LYS A 520 -4.50 -11.58 17.68
C LYS A 520 -3.81 -12.36 16.56
N ILE A 521 -3.72 -13.68 16.64
CA ILE A 521 -2.95 -14.47 15.66
C ILE A 521 -3.57 -14.38 14.26
N GLY A 522 -4.90 -14.47 14.13
CA GLY A 522 -5.59 -14.31 12.85
C GLY A 522 -5.26 -12.97 12.19
N GLY A 523 -5.21 -11.89 12.99
CA GLY A 523 -4.75 -10.58 12.54
C GLY A 523 -3.29 -10.57 12.09
N PHE A 524 -2.38 -11.26 12.79
CA PHE A 524 -0.98 -11.37 12.38
C PHE A 524 -0.78 -12.22 11.11
N VAL A 525 -1.57 -13.28 10.93
CA VAL A 525 -1.57 -14.10 9.71
C VAL A 525 -2.05 -13.27 8.52
N GLU A 526 -3.16 -12.54 8.67
CA GLU A 526 -3.67 -11.66 7.62
C GLU A 526 -2.70 -10.50 7.33
N PHE A 527 -2.08 -9.90 8.35
CA PHE A 527 -1.06 -8.88 8.17
C PHE A 527 0.13 -9.39 7.36
N LYS A 528 0.64 -10.59 7.68
CA LYS A 528 1.70 -11.23 6.89
C LYS A 528 1.28 -11.44 5.44
N LYS A 529 0.09 -12.03 5.22
CA LYS A 529 -0.45 -12.30 3.88
C LYS A 529 -0.55 -11.02 3.04
N ARG A 530 -1.07 -9.94 3.63
CA ARG A 530 -1.17 -8.62 3.00
C ARG A 530 0.17 -8.07 2.53
N LEU A 531 1.25 -8.28 3.29
CA LEU A 531 2.60 -7.85 2.91
C LEU A 531 3.28 -8.80 1.91
N ASP A 532 3.04 -10.11 2.02
CA ASP A 532 3.55 -11.11 1.08
C ASP A 532 3.01 -10.84 -0.34
N PHE A 533 1.74 -10.48 -0.44
CA PHE A 533 1.03 -10.17 -1.69
C PHE A 533 0.84 -8.66 -1.94
N SER A 534 1.67 -7.80 -1.36
CA SER A 534 1.50 -6.35 -1.50
C SER A 534 1.65 -5.85 -2.95
N GLN A 535 0.66 -5.07 -3.41
CA GLN A 535 0.72 -4.35 -4.68
C GLN A 535 1.88 -3.35 -4.71
N THR A 536 2.15 -2.67 -3.59
CA THR A 536 3.28 -1.72 -3.47
C THR A 536 4.61 -2.45 -3.63
N ARG A 537 4.77 -3.64 -3.03
CA ARG A 537 5.97 -4.48 -3.20
C ARG A 537 6.20 -4.80 -4.67
N ALA A 538 5.18 -5.32 -5.33
CA ALA A 538 5.26 -5.74 -6.73
C ALA A 538 5.62 -4.56 -7.65
N LEU A 539 4.99 -3.40 -7.43
CA LEU A 539 5.29 -2.15 -8.14
C LEU A 539 6.74 -1.73 -7.92
N LEU A 540 7.19 -1.60 -6.68
CA LEU A 540 8.54 -1.10 -6.36
C LEU A 540 9.65 -2.02 -6.90
N VAL A 541 9.44 -3.34 -6.92
CA VAL A 541 10.37 -4.28 -7.55
C VAL A 541 10.47 -4.04 -9.06
N LEU A 542 9.34 -3.82 -9.74
CA LEU A 542 9.33 -3.49 -11.17
C LEU A 542 10.00 -2.14 -11.45
N GLU A 543 9.71 -1.11 -10.65
CA GLU A 543 10.38 0.19 -10.75
C GLU A 543 11.89 0.04 -10.56
N GLN A 544 12.34 -0.73 -9.56
CA GLN A 544 13.76 -0.98 -9.32
C GLN A 544 14.43 -1.68 -10.51
N LEU A 545 13.76 -2.67 -11.12
CA LEU A 545 14.24 -3.36 -12.31
C LEU A 545 14.39 -2.40 -13.50
N ARG A 546 13.39 -1.57 -13.76
CA ARG A 546 13.41 -0.57 -14.85
C ARG A 546 14.51 0.47 -14.65
N MET A 547 14.68 0.96 -13.42
CA MET A 547 15.79 1.88 -13.08
C MET A 547 17.16 1.22 -13.25
N SER A 548 17.27 -0.07 -12.94
CA SER A 548 18.52 -0.84 -13.09
C SER A 548 18.95 -0.97 -14.55
N GLU A 549 17.99 -1.11 -15.46
CA GLU A 549 18.21 -1.12 -16.91
C GLU A 549 18.72 0.23 -17.40
N TYR A 550 18.12 1.31 -16.92
CA TYR A 550 18.56 2.67 -17.21
C TYR A 550 20.00 2.93 -16.71
N ALA A 551 20.30 2.53 -15.47
CA ALA A 551 21.62 2.65 -14.87
C ALA A 551 22.67 1.67 -15.44
N ARG A 552 22.25 0.70 -16.26
CA ARG A 552 23.08 -0.42 -16.78
C ARG A 552 23.77 -1.21 -15.67
N GLN A 553 23.06 -1.40 -14.56
CA GLN A 553 23.54 -2.14 -13.39
C GLN A 553 22.53 -3.26 -13.08
N PRO A 554 22.71 -4.46 -13.64
CA PRO A 554 21.75 -5.55 -13.45
C PRO A 554 21.67 -5.93 -11.97
N ILE A 555 20.45 -6.15 -11.49
CA ILE A 555 20.17 -6.61 -10.13
C ILE A 555 19.58 -8.02 -10.15
N GLY A 556 19.78 -8.79 -9.08
CA GLY A 556 19.27 -10.16 -8.95
C GLY A 556 17.77 -10.28 -8.63
N ALA A 557 17.03 -9.16 -8.62
CA ALA A 557 15.61 -9.12 -8.31
C ALA A 557 14.76 -9.74 -9.44
N LYS A 558 13.54 -10.15 -9.11
CA LYS A 558 12.55 -10.66 -10.07
C LYS A 558 11.16 -10.12 -9.73
N PRO A 559 10.29 -9.91 -10.73
CA PRO A 559 8.90 -9.53 -10.47
C PRO A 559 8.20 -10.54 -9.56
N GLN A 560 7.32 -10.05 -8.69
CA GLN A 560 6.45 -10.88 -7.88
C GLN A 560 5.37 -11.54 -8.75
N PRO A 561 4.83 -12.71 -8.36
CA PRO A 561 3.62 -13.24 -8.97
C PRO A 561 2.49 -12.20 -8.91
N THR A 562 1.73 -12.08 -10.00
CA THR A 562 0.74 -10.99 -10.16
C THR A 562 -0.69 -11.42 -9.81
N GLN A 563 -0.92 -12.71 -9.57
CA GLN A 563 -2.21 -13.21 -9.12
C GLN A 563 -2.39 -12.84 -7.65
N THR A 564 -3.57 -12.35 -7.26
CA THR A 564 -3.98 -12.12 -5.84
C THR A 564 -3.27 -10.99 -5.10
N LEU A 565 -2.75 -9.98 -5.82
CA LEU A 565 -2.15 -8.81 -5.18
C LEU A 565 -3.16 -8.02 -4.33
N MET A 566 -2.70 -7.51 -3.19
CA MET A 566 -3.49 -6.74 -2.23
C MET A 566 -2.99 -5.30 -2.19
N ASP A 567 -3.89 -4.35 -2.47
CA ASP A 567 -3.57 -2.92 -2.44
C ASP A 567 -3.82 -2.32 -1.06
N GLN A 568 -2.76 -1.84 -0.41
CA GLN A 568 -2.78 -1.23 0.92
C GLN A 568 -2.51 0.28 0.90
N ARG A 569 -2.40 0.88 -0.30
CA ARG A 569 -2.06 2.30 -0.42
C ARG A 569 -3.12 3.17 0.25
N ASP A 570 -2.66 4.14 1.05
CA ASP A 570 -3.54 5.10 1.71
C ASP A 570 -3.77 6.30 0.79
N ASP A 571 -4.83 6.24 -0.01
CA ASP A 571 -5.25 7.36 -0.86
C ASP A 571 -6.07 8.42 -0.08
N LYS A 572 -6.42 8.16 1.19
CA LYS A 572 -7.31 9.00 2.00
C LYS A 572 -6.57 9.98 2.89
N ILE A 573 -5.27 9.79 3.12
CA ILE A 573 -4.44 10.65 3.99
C ILE A 573 -4.23 12.08 3.44
N MET A 574 -4.44 12.30 2.14
CA MET A 574 -4.33 13.64 1.55
C MET A 574 -5.44 14.55 2.07
N TRP A 575 -5.06 15.71 2.60
CA TRP A 575 -6.03 16.69 3.09
C TRP A 575 -7.00 17.10 1.99
N SER A 576 -8.30 17.07 2.28
CA SER A 576 -9.35 17.33 1.30
C SER A 576 -10.62 17.88 1.96
N VAL A 577 -11.37 18.68 1.20
CA VAL A 577 -12.66 19.31 1.58
C VAL A 577 -13.73 19.08 0.51
N ASN A 578 -13.60 17.98 -0.24
CA ASN A 578 -14.58 17.54 -1.23
C ASN A 578 -15.79 16.88 -0.56
N LYS A 579 -16.89 16.75 -1.32
CA LYS A 579 -18.05 15.95 -0.91
C LYS A 579 -17.67 14.49 -0.76
N THR A 580 -18.38 13.78 0.11
CA THR A 580 -18.16 12.36 0.40
C THR A 580 -18.42 11.49 -0.84
N THR A 581 -19.30 11.93 -1.75
CA THR A 581 -19.55 11.27 -3.03
C THR A 581 -18.49 11.53 -4.10
N ASP A 582 -17.69 12.59 -3.95
CA ASP A 582 -16.71 12.99 -4.96
C ASP A 582 -15.41 12.20 -4.78
N LYS A 583 -14.70 11.97 -5.90
CA LYS A 583 -13.30 11.51 -5.82
C LYS A 583 -12.47 12.56 -5.09
N SER A 584 -11.60 12.11 -4.19
CA SER A 584 -10.71 12.99 -3.43
C SER A 584 -9.84 13.82 -4.39
N TYR A 585 -9.40 15.01 -3.97
CA TYR A 585 -8.45 15.78 -4.78
C TYR A 585 -7.15 14.99 -5.01
N GLY A 586 -6.74 14.16 -4.05
CA GLY A 586 -5.58 13.27 -4.20
C GLY A 586 -5.75 12.24 -5.32
N ASP A 587 -6.96 11.75 -5.57
CA ASP A 587 -7.24 10.83 -6.69
C ASP A 587 -7.35 11.55 -8.03
N ARG A 588 -7.81 12.81 -8.01
CA ARG A 588 -8.02 13.63 -9.22
C ARG A 588 -6.72 14.25 -9.73
N ILE A 589 -5.87 14.72 -8.82
CA ILE A 589 -4.64 15.46 -9.13
C ILE A 589 -3.45 14.51 -8.94
N THR A 590 -3.22 13.65 -9.93
CA THR A 590 -2.19 12.60 -9.86
C THR A 590 -1.37 12.51 -11.16
N VAL A 591 -0.20 11.86 -11.07
CA VAL A 591 0.70 11.58 -12.19
C VAL A 591 0.17 10.35 -12.94
N GLY A 592 -0.78 10.57 -13.84
CA GLY A 592 -1.39 9.53 -14.66
C GLY A 592 -2.29 8.56 -13.87
N PRO A 593 -2.84 7.52 -14.52
CA PRO A 593 -3.72 6.56 -13.87
C PRO A 593 -3.03 5.84 -12.69
N LYS A 594 -3.77 5.52 -11.62
CA LYS A 594 -3.23 4.77 -10.47
C LYS A 594 -2.76 3.38 -10.94
N GLN A 595 -1.46 3.09 -10.81
CA GLN A 595 -0.86 1.80 -11.19
C GLN A 595 -1.50 0.67 -10.38
N GLY A 596 -2.27 -0.21 -11.03
CA GLY A 596 -3.01 -1.31 -10.43
C GLY A 596 -2.49 -2.68 -10.88
N GLU A 597 -3.36 -3.68 -10.83
CA GLU A 597 -3.01 -5.07 -11.16
C GLU A 597 -2.65 -5.24 -12.64
N THR A 598 -3.38 -4.58 -13.55
CA THR A 598 -3.12 -4.67 -14.99
C THR A 598 -1.79 -4.04 -15.38
N TRP A 599 -1.39 -2.93 -14.75
CA TRP A 599 -0.06 -2.34 -14.91
C TRP A 599 1.03 -3.31 -14.43
N THR A 600 0.90 -3.87 -13.23
CA THR A 600 1.88 -4.81 -12.67
C THR A 600 2.02 -6.06 -13.55
N LYS A 601 0.90 -6.59 -14.04
CA LYS A 601 0.86 -7.73 -14.96
C LYS A 601 1.54 -7.40 -16.29
N ALA A 602 1.19 -6.27 -16.91
CA ALA A 602 1.76 -5.84 -18.17
C ALA A 602 3.30 -5.69 -18.09
N TYR A 603 3.80 -5.05 -17.02
CA TYR A 603 5.25 -4.85 -16.86
C TYR A 603 6.00 -6.09 -16.39
N THR A 604 5.33 -7.02 -15.70
CA THR A 604 5.88 -8.36 -15.43
C THR A 604 6.04 -9.15 -16.72
N LEU A 605 5.03 -9.17 -17.58
CA LEU A 605 5.07 -9.82 -18.90
C LEU A 605 6.13 -9.16 -19.81
N ASN A 606 6.19 -7.82 -19.81
CA ASN A 606 7.23 -7.07 -20.52
C ASN A 606 8.63 -7.52 -20.09
N TRP A 607 8.89 -7.59 -18.78
CA TRP A 607 10.17 -8.06 -18.26
C TRP A 607 10.47 -9.50 -18.71
N GLN A 608 9.50 -10.43 -18.59
CA GLN A 608 9.67 -11.83 -19.01
C GLN A 608 9.95 -11.97 -20.51
N ILE A 609 9.27 -11.20 -21.36
CA ILE A 609 9.48 -11.18 -22.81
C ILE A 609 10.88 -10.66 -23.13
N GLN A 610 11.30 -9.57 -22.48
CA GLN A 610 12.63 -8.98 -22.68
C GLN A 610 13.76 -9.99 -22.35
N GLN A 611 13.60 -10.80 -21.30
CA GLN A 611 14.57 -11.87 -20.97
C GLN A 611 14.63 -12.99 -22.04
N LYS A 612 13.57 -13.16 -22.84
CA LYS A 612 13.43 -14.24 -23.83
C LYS A 612 13.73 -13.82 -25.27
N LEU A 613 13.95 -12.54 -25.55
CA LEU A 613 14.19 -12.02 -26.90
C LEU A 613 15.34 -12.72 -27.65
N GLY A 614 16.34 -13.27 -26.94
CA GLY A 614 17.45 -14.03 -27.54
C GLY A 614 17.15 -15.49 -27.88
N ILE A 615 16.10 -16.09 -27.30
CA ILE A 615 15.74 -17.51 -27.44
C ILE A 615 14.57 -17.69 -28.42
N ALA A 616 13.73 -16.65 -28.56
CA ALA A 616 12.55 -16.62 -29.43
C ALA A 616 11.43 -17.63 -29.05
N GLU A 617 11.44 -18.17 -27.83
CA GLU A 617 10.40 -19.04 -27.27
C GLU A 617 9.56 -18.33 -26.21
N PHE A 618 8.42 -17.78 -26.64
CA PHE A 618 7.57 -16.94 -25.79
C PHE A 618 6.38 -17.67 -25.14
N GLY A 619 5.97 -18.85 -25.61
CA GLY A 619 4.77 -19.53 -25.08
C GLY A 619 3.53 -18.62 -25.19
N THR A 620 2.73 -18.55 -24.13
CA THR A 620 1.51 -17.72 -24.04
C THR A 620 1.79 -16.24 -23.73
N LEU A 621 3.04 -15.85 -23.48
CA LEU A 621 3.38 -14.50 -22.98
C LEU A 621 2.91 -13.37 -23.90
N LEU A 622 2.96 -13.56 -25.23
CA LEU A 622 2.56 -12.53 -26.19
C LEU A 622 1.04 -12.37 -26.25
N GLU A 623 0.30 -13.48 -26.15
CA GLU A 623 -1.16 -13.49 -26.11
C GLU A 623 -1.65 -12.83 -24.81
N GLU A 624 -1.04 -13.20 -23.68
CA GLU A 624 -1.35 -12.60 -22.38
C GLU A 624 -1.06 -11.09 -22.35
N LEU A 625 0.08 -10.63 -22.90
CA LEU A 625 0.37 -9.19 -22.95
C LEU A 625 -0.59 -8.45 -23.86
N THR A 626 -0.97 -9.04 -25.00
CA THR A 626 -1.95 -8.46 -25.93
C THR A 626 -3.32 -8.32 -25.26
N GLN A 627 -3.76 -9.35 -24.53
CA GLN A 627 -5.00 -9.31 -23.77
C GLN A 627 -4.97 -8.20 -22.71
N VAL A 628 -3.91 -8.15 -21.90
CA VAL A 628 -3.79 -7.13 -20.85
C VAL A 628 -3.79 -5.72 -21.44
N LEU A 629 -3.14 -5.49 -22.58
CA LEU A 629 -3.18 -4.19 -23.27
C LEU A 629 -4.58 -3.77 -23.72
N GLY A 630 -5.46 -4.73 -24.07
CA GLY A 630 -6.84 -4.46 -24.43
C GLY A 630 -7.74 -4.11 -23.24
N GLU A 631 -7.39 -4.59 -22.04
CA GLU A 631 -8.21 -4.46 -20.82
C GLU A 631 -7.70 -3.35 -19.87
N ALA A 632 -6.42 -2.96 -19.96
CA ALA A 632 -5.77 -2.09 -18.99
C ALA A 632 -6.27 -0.64 -19.05
N SER A 633 -6.81 -0.16 -17.92
CA SER A 633 -7.20 1.24 -17.69
C SER A 633 -6.16 2.04 -16.90
N ASP A 634 -5.14 1.37 -16.36
CA ASP A 634 -4.12 1.94 -15.48
C ASP A 634 -2.77 2.23 -16.18
N LEU A 635 -2.73 2.09 -17.51
CA LEU A 635 -1.58 2.44 -18.36
C LEU A 635 -1.74 3.83 -19.00
N THR A 636 -0.66 4.60 -19.07
CA THR A 636 -0.60 5.79 -19.94
C THR A 636 -0.44 5.40 -21.41
N GLU A 637 -0.70 6.33 -22.33
CA GLU A 637 -0.48 6.11 -23.76
C GLU A 637 1.00 5.85 -24.09
N ALA A 638 1.94 6.49 -23.38
CA ALA A 638 3.36 6.22 -23.52
C ALA A 638 3.73 4.79 -23.09
N GLU A 639 3.15 4.32 -21.99
CA GLU A 639 3.35 2.95 -21.49
C GLU A 639 2.76 1.91 -22.47
N LYS A 640 1.55 2.16 -23.00
CA LYS A 640 0.95 1.30 -24.05
C LYS A 640 1.84 1.24 -25.30
N TRP A 641 2.36 2.39 -25.74
CA TRP A 641 3.28 2.44 -26.87
C TRP A 641 4.56 1.62 -26.59
N GLN A 642 5.16 1.74 -25.40
CA GLN A 642 6.34 0.96 -25.01
C GLN A 642 6.07 -0.55 -25.04
N LEU A 643 4.94 -0.99 -24.50
CA LEU A 643 4.57 -2.41 -24.47
C LEU A 643 4.30 -2.95 -25.89
N ASN A 644 3.70 -2.15 -26.78
CA ASN A 644 3.57 -2.49 -28.20
C ASN A 644 4.93 -2.61 -28.90
N VAL A 645 5.90 -1.75 -28.57
CA VAL A 645 7.29 -1.89 -29.06
C VAL A 645 7.90 -3.23 -28.60
N THR A 646 7.68 -3.63 -27.36
CA THR A 646 8.13 -4.95 -26.86
C THR A 646 7.48 -6.10 -27.63
N LEU A 647 6.16 -6.04 -27.88
CA LEU A 647 5.45 -7.05 -28.66
C LEU A 647 6.07 -7.19 -30.06
N LEU A 648 6.26 -6.08 -30.77
CA LEU A 648 6.87 -6.09 -32.11
C LEU A 648 8.30 -6.65 -32.11
N CYS A 649 9.09 -6.40 -31.06
CA CYS A 649 10.41 -7.01 -30.91
C CYS A 649 10.33 -8.53 -30.75
N ALA A 650 9.38 -9.01 -29.95
CA ALA A 650 9.17 -10.44 -29.73
C ALA A 650 8.64 -11.14 -30.99
N GLU A 651 7.70 -10.53 -31.72
CA GLU A 651 7.24 -11.02 -33.02
C GLU A 651 8.37 -11.08 -34.04
N LEU A 652 9.21 -10.05 -34.09
CA LEU A 652 10.39 -10.03 -34.95
C LEU A 652 11.36 -11.16 -34.61
N ALA A 653 11.61 -11.43 -33.32
CA ALA A 653 12.43 -12.55 -32.88
C ALA A 653 11.80 -13.92 -33.24
N ARG A 654 10.49 -14.09 -33.03
CA ARG A 654 9.74 -15.32 -33.34
C ARG A 654 9.72 -15.62 -34.84
N ASP A 655 9.49 -14.60 -35.66
CA ASP A 655 9.27 -14.75 -37.10
C ASP A 655 10.59 -14.69 -37.90
N LYS A 656 11.69 -15.16 -37.28
CA LYS A 656 13.03 -15.30 -37.89
C LYS A 656 13.60 -14.01 -38.47
N LEU A 657 13.36 -12.88 -37.81
CA LEU A 657 13.99 -11.59 -38.12
C LEU A 657 13.77 -11.13 -39.58
N ASN A 658 12.52 -11.25 -40.05
CA ASN A 658 12.14 -10.94 -41.44
C ASN A 658 11.91 -9.44 -41.72
N ALA A 659 11.93 -9.07 -43.00
CA ALA A 659 11.83 -7.68 -43.48
C ALA A 659 10.49 -6.98 -43.13
N GLU A 660 9.37 -7.71 -43.17
CA GLU A 660 8.04 -7.17 -42.86
C GLU A 660 7.98 -6.72 -41.38
N ARG A 661 8.45 -7.57 -40.46
CA ARG A 661 8.47 -7.27 -39.02
C ARG A 661 9.43 -6.13 -38.68
N PHE A 662 10.58 -6.04 -39.35
CA PHE A 662 11.47 -4.88 -39.22
C PHE A 662 10.78 -3.57 -39.63
N THR A 663 9.99 -3.62 -40.71
CA THR A 663 9.24 -2.45 -41.20
C THR A 663 8.21 -2.00 -40.17
N LYS A 664 7.41 -2.92 -39.60
CA LYS A 664 6.43 -2.61 -38.54
C LYS A 664 7.09 -2.03 -37.29
N LEU A 665 8.18 -2.62 -36.81
CA LEU A 665 8.91 -2.11 -35.65
C LEU A 665 9.47 -0.70 -35.92
N LYS A 666 10.01 -0.46 -37.10
CA LYS A 666 10.50 0.87 -37.49
C LYS A 666 9.39 1.90 -37.56
N GLU A 667 8.24 1.54 -38.12
CA GLU A 667 7.05 2.40 -38.18
C GLU A 667 6.59 2.78 -36.77
N GLN A 668 6.51 1.80 -35.86
CA GLN A 668 6.17 2.05 -34.45
C GLN A 668 7.15 3.00 -33.76
N LEU A 669 8.46 2.86 -34.02
CA LEU A 669 9.49 3.78 -33.49
C LEU A 669 9.40 5.18 -34.12
N THR A 670 9.00 5.25 -35.39
CA THR A 670 8.79 6.54 -36.08
C THR A 670 7.63 7.28 -35.43
N ASN A 671 6.54 6.57 -35.14
CA ASN A 671 5.33 7.06 -34.47
C ASN A 671 5.46 7.06 -32.94
N HIS A 672 6.64 7.38 -32.41
CA HIS A 672 6.81 7.52 -30.96
C HIS A 672 5.99 8.71 -30.43
N PRO A 673 5.52 8.65 -29.16
CA PRO A 673 4.77 9.74 -28.55
C PRO A 673 5.50 11.09 -28.66
N VAL A 674 4.78 12.11 -29.15
CA VAL A 674 5.32 13.45 -29.38
C VAL A 674 5.33 14.23 -28.07
N LEU A 675 6.44 14.91 -27.81
CA LEU A 675 6.66 15.70 -26.60
C LEU A 675 6.19 17.15 -26.80
N ASN A 676 5.25 17.63 -25.98
CA ASN A 676 4.82 19.04 -25.99
C ASN A 676 5.78 19.91 -25.17
N LEU A 677 6.57 20.74 -25.84
CA LEU A 677 7.54 21.63 -25.21
C LEU A 677 6.90 22.78 -24.41
N GLU A 678 5.63 23.12 -24.66
CA GLU A 678 4.98 24.27 -24.01
C GLU A 678 4.59 23.97 -22.55
N THR A 679 4.12 22.75 -22.26
CA THR A 679 3.61 22.42 -20.92
C THR A 679 4.65 21.79 -20.00
N CYS A 680 5.69 21.13 -20.52
CA CYS A 680 6.84 20.58 -19.76
C CYS A 680 6.50 19.98 -18.37
N ASP A 681 5.36 19.30 -18.27
CA ASP A 681 4.78 18.78 -17.03
C ASP A 681 5.23 17.33 -16.77
N TRP A 682 4.57 16.65 -15.83
CA TRP A 682 4.83 15.24 -15.56
C TRP A 682 4.67 14.35 -16.79
N SER A 683 3.70 14.64 -17.67
CA SER A 683 3.38 13.83 -18.84
C SER A 683 4.52 13.91 -19.86
N TYR A 684 5.07 15.11 -20.05
CA TYR A 684 6.28 15.30 -20.86
C TYR A 684 7.45 14.45 -20.33
N VAL A 685 7.75 14.56 -19.03
CA VAL A 685 8.91 13.87 -18.41
C VAL A 685 8.73 12.35 -18.49
N HIS A 686 7.56 11.87 -18.08
CA HIS A 686 7.17 10.46 -18.15
C HIS A 686 7.33 9.90 -19.57
N THR A 687 6.82 10.63 -20.55
CA THR A 687 6.90 10.23 -21.97
C THR A 687 8.34 10.18 -22.45
N ALA A 688 9.15 11.21 -22.13
CA ALA A 688 10.54 11.27 -22.55
C ALA A 688 11.36 10.09 -22.03
N PHE A 689 11.28 9.78 -20.72
CA PHE A 689 11.99 8.62 -20.16
C PHE A 689 11.45 7.29 -20.68
N THR A 690 10.14 7.16 -20.87
CA THR A 690 9.53 5.94 -21.44
C THR A 690 10.02 5.68 -22.86
N VAL A 691 10.10 6.72 -23.72
CA VAL A 691 10.66 6.60 -25.07
C VAL A 691 12.13 6.20 -25.04
N VAL A 692 12.92 6.80 -24.14
CA VAL A 692 14.35 6.45 -23.96
C VAL A 692 14.52 4.99 -23.53
N GLU A 693 13.77 4.53 -22.54
CA GLU A 693 13.82 3.16 -22.03
C GLU A 693 13.45 2.14 -23.11
N ALA A 694 12.33 2.35 -23.81
CA ALA A 694 11.85 1.47 -24.87
C ALA A 694 12.87 1.40 -26.02
N THR A 695 13.33 2.57 -26.49
CA THR A 695 14.26 2.66 -27.62
C THR A 695 15.64 2.07 -27.29
N THR A 696 16.10 2.22 -26.06
CA THR A 696 17.33 1.59 -25.56
C THR A 696 17.18 0.07 -25.48
N SER A 697 16.01 -0.42 -25.06
CA SER A 697 15.69 -1.85 -25.05
C SER A 697 15.73 -2.44 -26.47
N VAL A 698 15.14 -1.74 -27.46
CA VAL A 698 15.26 -2.13 -28.88
C VAL A 698 16.72 -2.14 -29.32
N LYS A 699 17.49 -1.09 -29.02
CA LYS A 699 18.92 -1.01 -29.36
C LYS A 699 19.70 -2.21 -28.82
N ARG A 700 19.44 -2.61 -27.58
CA ARG A 700 20.06 -3.79 -26.95
C ARG A 700 19.68 -5.07 -27.69
N PHE A 701 18.40 -5.27 -28.00
CA PHE A 701 17.94 -6.42 -28.78
C PHE A 701 18.64 -6.51 -30.16
N LEU A 702 18.63 -5.43 -30.93
CA LEU A 702 19.28 -5.38 -32.25
C LEU A 702 20.81 -5.59 -32.17
N THR A 703 21.44 -5.08 -31.10
CA THR A 703 22.86 -5.31 -30.85
C THR A 703 23.13 -6.79 -30.55
N GLY A 704 22.26 -7.46 -29.79
CA GLY A 704 22.32 -8.90 -29.56
C GLY A 704 22.17 -9.72 -30.84
N VAL A 705 21.25 -9.32 -31.73
CA VAL A 705 21.09 -9.93 -33.07
C VAL A 705 22.39 -9.87 -33.87
N ARG A 706 23.07 -8.70 -33.88
CA ARG A 706 24.37 -8.52 -34.55
C ARG A 706 25.48 -9.34 -33.90
N ALA A 707 25.61 -9.24 -32.58
CA ALA A 707 26.68 -9.89 -31.81
C ALA A 707 26.64 -11.43 -31.97
N ASN A 708 25.44 -12.00 -31.95
CA ASN A 708 25.22 -13.44 -32.08
C ASN A 708 25.16 -13.92 -33.55
N ARG A 709 25.33 -13.02 -34.53
CA ARG A 709 25.31 -13.32 -35.97
C ARG A 709 24.04 -14.08 -36.40
N LEU A 710 22.90 -13.73 -35.83
CA LEU A 710 21.63 -14.36 -36.16
C LEU A 710 21.24 -14.06 -37.62
N LYS A 711 20.70 -15.06 -38.31
CA LYS A 711 20.22 -14.90 -39.70
C LYS A 711 19.02 -13.93 -39.70
N CYS A 712 19.14 -12.82 -40.42
CA CYS A 712 18.13 -11.75 -40.47
C CYS A 712 18.17 -10.98 -41.79
N ASP A 713 17.13 -10.19 -42.05
CA ASP A 713 17.16 -9.15 -43.06
C ASP A 713 18.08 -8.00 -42.64
N LYS A 714 19.25 -7.91 -43.30
CA LYS A 714 20.28 -6.91 -42.96
C LYS A 714 19.83 -5.48 -43.22
N ALA A 715 19.07 -5.25 -44.30
CA ALA A 715 18.60 -3.92 -44.66
C ALA A 715 17.60 -3.39 -43.62
N GLY A 716 16.63 -4.23 -43.22
CA GLY A 716 15.70 -3.96 -42.13
C GLY A 716 16.43 -3.66 -40.82
N LEU A 717 17.36 -4.54 -40.41
CA LEU A 717 18.16 -4.37 -39.20
C LEU A 717 18.90 -3.02 -39.16
N ASP A 718 19.61 -2.67 -40.23
CA ASP A 718 20.38 -1.42 -40.30
C ASP A 718 19.47 -0.19 -40.31
N SER A 719 18.35 -0.24 -41.04
CA SER A 719 17.42 0.89 -41.09
C SER A 719 16.68 1.10 -39.76
N THR A 720 16.31 0.03 -39.06
CA THR A 720 15.70 0.11 -37.72
C THR A 720 16.73 0.60 -36.69
N TYR A 721 17.99 0.17 -36.78
CA TYR A 721 19.07 0.68 -35.92
C TYR A 721 19.31 2.19 -36.13
N LYS A 722 19.22 2.67 -37.38
CA LYS A 722 19.28 4.11 -37.69
C LYS A 722 18.08 4.86 -37.11
N GLN A 723 16.88 4.29 -37.20
CA GLN A 723 15.67 4.88 -36.62
C GLN A 723 15.76 5.01 -35.09
N VAL A 724 16.29 3.99 -34.41
CA VAL A 724 16.60 4.05 -32.97
C VAL A 724 17.47 5.27 -32.64
N GLY A 725 18.53 5.51 -33.41
CA GLY A 725 19.37 6.69 -33.24
C GLY A 725 18.61 8.00 -33.42
N ALA A 726 17.80 8.10 -34.49
CA ALA A 726 17.01 9.29 -34.78
C ALA A 726 16.00 9.63 -33.67
N VAL A 727 15.34 8.63 -33.08
CA VAL A 727 14.39 8.83 -31.96
C VAL A 727 15.12 9.33 -30.72
N LEU A 728 16.27 8.72 -30.35
CA LEU A 728 17.06 9.18 -29.20
C LEU A 728 17.59 10.60 -29.42
N ASP A 729 18.06 10.93 -30.62
CA ASP A 729 18.55 12.27 -30.95
C ASP A 729 17.42 13.31 -30.88
N HIS A 730 16.20 12.95 -31.31
CA HIS A 730 15.02 13.81 -31.19
C HIS A 730 14.68 14.13 -29.73
N VAL A 731 14.57 13.10 -28.87
CA VAL A 731 14.29 13.30 -27.43
C VAL A 731 15.40 14.12 -26.76
N LYS A 732 16.67 13.83 -27.10
CA LYS A 732 17.84 14.55 -26.59
C LYS A 732 17.85 16.02 -26.99
N LYS A 733 17.46 16.34 -28.22
CA LYS A 733 17.34 17.71 -28.73
C LYS A 733 16.25 18.47 -27.99
N ASN A 734 15.05 17.90 -27.88
CA ASN A 734 13.92 18.52 -27.17
C ASN A 734 14.27 18.81 -25.71
N ALA A 735 14.88 17.85 -25.00
CA ALA A 735 15.37 18.08 -23.64
C ALA A 735 16.44 19.19 -23.59
N GLY A 736 17.29 19.31 -24.61
CA GLY A 736 18.25 20.42 -24.76
C GLY A 736 17.58 21.78 -24.93
N GLU A 737 16.51 21.85 -25.71
CA GLU A 737 15.72 23.08 -25.92
C GLU A 737 15.06 23.55 -24.63
N VAL A 738 14.44 22.65 -23.87
CA VAL A 738 13.87 22.96 -22.54
C VAL A 738 14.94 23.54 -21.61
N LYS A 739 16.16 22.97 -21.60
CA LYS A 739 17.27 23.50 -20.81
C LYS A 739 17.67 24.92 -21.25
N ASN A 740 17.71 25.18 -22.55
CA ASN A 740 18.09 26.50 -23.08
C ASN A 740 17.08 27.59 -22.73
N LEU A 741 15.81 27.23 -22.53
CA LEU A 741 14.75 28.17 -22.14
C LEU A 741 14.74 28.52 -20.65
N ARG A 742 15.58 27.88 -19.83
CA ARG A 742 15.58 28.00 -18.36
C ARG A 742 15.54 29.45 -17.86
N THR A 743 16.47 30.29 -18.32
CA THR A 743 16.60 31.68 -17.85
C THR A 743 15.36 32.50 -18.21
N LYS A 744 14.88 32.39 -19.45
CA LYS A 744 13.69 33.10 -19.92
C LYS A 744 12.44 32.67 -19.15
N ALA A 745 12.25 31.35 -18.96
CA ALA A 745 11.11 30.83 -18.21
C ALA A 745 11.12 31.32 -16.75
N ARG A 746 12.32 31.37 -16.13
CA ARG A 746 12.49 31.89 -14.77
C ARG A 746 12.10 33.35 -14.65
N GLU A 747 12.54 34.19 -15.59
CA GLU A 747 12.19 35.62 -15.60
C GLU A 747 10.68 35.82 -15.78
N GLN A 748 10.05 35.02 -16.65
CA GLN A 748 8.59 35.04 -16.86
C GLN A 748 7.81 34.65 -15.61
N ASP A 749 8.23 33.59 -14.91
CA ASP A 749 7.57 33.17 -13.66
C ASP A 749 7.72 34.23 -12.55
N ILE A 750 8.87 34.90 -12.45
CA ILE A 750 9.09 36.01 -11.52
C ILE A 750 8.15 37.19 -11.84
N GLU A 751 8.05 37.58 -13.11
CA GLU A 751 7.18 38.69 -13.55
C GLU A 751 5.70 38.38 -13.27
N LEU A 752 5.26 37.16 -13.57
CA LEU A 752 3.85 36.76 -13.47
C LEU A 752 3.39 36.50 -12.03
N LEU A 753 4.28 35.99 -11.17
CA LEU A 753 3.93 35.55 -9.82
C LEU A 753 4.47 36.45 -8.70
N GLY A 754 5.44 37.31 -9.00
CA GLY A 754 6.18 38.09 -8.00
C GLY A 754 5.28 39.05 -7.21
N ASP A 755 4.48 39.88 -7.87
CA ASP A 755 3.58 40.82 -7.18
C ASP A 755 2.62 40.08 -6.24
N TRP A 756 2.00 39.00 -6.72
CA TRP A 756 1.08 38.21 -5.92
C TRP A 756 1.78 37.52 -4.74
N ALA A 757 2.94 36.88 -4.95
CA ALA A 757 3.68 36.21 -3.88
C ALA A 757 4.21 37.19 -2.81
N LEU A 758 4.76 38.33 -3.23
CA LEU A 758 5.41 39.28 -2.33
C LEU A 758 4.40 40.19 -1.63
N ASN A 759 3.38 40.69 -2.34
CA ASN A 759 2.44 41.67 -1.80
C ASN A 759 1.14 41.05 -1.27
N LYS A 760 0.62 39.99 -1.90
CA LYS A 760 -0.61 39.32 -1.44
C LYS A 760 -0.31 38.24 -0.41
N VAL A 761 0.54 37.27 -0.75
CA VAL A 761 0.91 36.17 0.16
C VAL A 761 1.81 36.66 1.29
N LYS A 762 2.59 37.73 1.07
CA LYS A 762 3.63 38.24 1.99
C LYS A 762 4.73 37.22 2.25
N MET A 763 5.10 36.49 1.20
CA MET A 763 6.26 35.60 1.22
C MET A 763 7.54 36.44 1.29
N ALA A 764 8.52 36.00 2.08
CA ALA A 764 9.83 36.65 2.12
C ALA A 764 10.46 36.61 0.71
N PRO A 765 11.07 37.71 0.22
CA PRO A 765 11.66 37.77 -1.12
C PRO A 765 12.66 36.65 -1.40
N GLU A 766 13.55 36.37 -0.45
CA GLU A 766 14.55 35.31 -0.58
C GLU A 766 13.89 33.94 -0.71
N ARG A 767 12.80 33.72 0.04
CA ARG A 767 12.07 32.45 0.00
C ARG A 767 11.30 32.29 -1.32
N PHE A 768 10.74 33.36 -1.88
CA PHE A 768 10.12 33.33 -3.20
C PHE A 768 11.16 33.00 -4.29
N GLU A 769 12.31 33.67 -4.27
CA GLU A 769 13.41 33.39 -5.19
C GLU A 769 13.91 31.95 -5.09
N ASP A 770 14.07 31.40 -3.87
CA ASP A 770 14.45 30.01 -3.64
C ASP A 770 13.44 29.02 -4.24
N VAL A 771 12.15 29.30 -4.14
CA VAL A 771 11.10 28.42 -4.69
C VAL A 771 11.14 28.41 -6.21
N ILE A 772 11.21 29.59 -6.85
CA ILE A 772 11.28 29.70 -8.30
C ILE A 772 12.59 29.08 -8.81
N GLU A 773 13.74 29.40 -8.19
CA GLU A 773 15.02 28.81 -8.55
C GLU A 773 15.01 27.28 -8.37
N GLY A 774 14.40 26.79 -7.29
CA GLY A 774 14.18 25.37 -7.03
C GLY A 774 13.39 24.69 -8.16
N VAL A 775 12.32 25.32 -8.65
CA VAL A 775 11.54 24.83 -9.80
C VAL A 775 12.41 24.64 -11.04
N HIS A 776 13.15 25.68 -11.44
CA HIS A 776 13.96 25.63 -12.67
C HIS A 776 15.23 24.77 -12.53
N SER A 777 15.85 24.74 -11.34
CA SER A 777 17.00 23.88 -11.05
C SER A 777 16.61 22.39 -11.06
N SER A 778 15.46 22.05 -10.47
CA SER A 778 14.91 20.70 -10.49
C SER A 778 14.60 20.24 -11.92
N ARG A 779 13.99 21.12 -12.74
CA ARG A 779 13.75 20.85 -14.16
C ARG A 779 15.03 20.60 -14.94
N ASP A 780 16.08 21.40 -14.70
CA ASP A 780 17.39 21.21 -15.34
C ASP A 780 17.99 19.83 -15.03
N LYS A 781 17.90 19.38 -13.78
CA LYS A 781 18.36 18.04 -13.35
C LYS A 781 17.59 16.93 -14.05
N VAL A 782 16.26 17.04 -14.14
CA VAL A 782 15.41 16.07 -14.83
C VAL A 782 15.77 15.98 -16.31
N MET A 783 15.89 17.11 -17.01
CA MET A 783 16.26 17.16 -18.43
C MET A 783 17.69 16.67 -18.68
N THR A 784 18.60 16.91 -17.73
CA THR A 784 19.96 16.33 -17.76
C THR A 784 19.91 14.81 -17.70
N GLY A 785 19.04 14.26 -16.84
CA GLY A 785 18.74 12.84 -16.81
C GLY A 785 18.29 12.33 -18.17
N VAL A 786 17.22 12.90 -18.74
CA VAL A 786 16.71 12.50 -20.07
C VAL A 786 17.83 12.45 -21.13
N ARG A 787 18.67 13.50 -21.18
CA ARG A 787 19.80 13.58 -22.12
C ARG A 787 20.90 12.56 -21.87
N ALA A 788 21.15 12.19 -20.62
CA ALA A 788 22.15 11.18 -20.25
C ALA A 788 21.71 9.76 -20.65
N GLY A 789 20.40 9.51 -20.68
CA GLY A 789 19.83 8.23 -21.11
C GLY A 789 19.86 8.02 -22.63
N CYS A 790 19.81 9.10 -23.42
CA CYS A 790 19.92 9.10 -24.88
C CYS A 790 21.37 8.95 -25.37
#